data_AF-A0A3M7JDL8-F1
#
_entry.id   AF-A0A3M7JDL8-F1
#
_cell.length_a   1.000
_cell.length_b   1.000
_cell.length_c   1.000
_cell.angle_alpha   90.00
_cell.angle_beta   90.00
_cell.angle_gamma   90.00
#
_symmetry.space_group_name_H-M   'P 1'
#
loop_
_entity.id
_entity.type
_entity.pdbx_description
1 polymer ?
#
loop_
_entity_poly.entity_id
_entity_poly.type
_entity_poly.pdbx_seq_one_letter_code
_entity_poly.pdbx_strand_id
1 'polypeptide(L)'
;MITIKVPCSSANIGPGFDVIGLSLSLWLELQVSVGDESAKGASHKCRITYEGQGADDVDLSPDRNLITQTALYVLRCHDKREFPEPTHVHIKNPIPLGRGLGSSGAAVVAGVSLGNEIGQLGLSKDRLLDFCLMIERHPDNVAAALYGGFVGSYLKELDPDDMKRKEIPLAEVLPAPQGGVDTGLKPPIPPENIGKHIRFPWAPEIKCIAIIPDFEVSTAKARGVLPSSYEKADVIYNLQRVALLTTALGQSPPSAELIYDGMQDKFHQPYRKTLIPGLTEILQSVTPTSHPGLLGICLSGAGPTILALATTNFEQIAKHLCQQFEKEKINCRWELLEPAADGLTVEHGAKKETTGGMTYADAGVSIDSGNELVQSIKKAVASTRRPGADAEIGGFGGALDLKAAGYDEPPTLIQAIDGVGTKLKLAFAMDDFSTVGIDLVAMNVNDLIVQGAEPLTFMDYYACSKLDVRDATRFVEGVAEGCRQAGCALVGGETAEMPGMYQGKEFDAGGAATGALKRGRKVLPDKAAMKEGDTLIGLKSSGVHSNGFSLVRKIIEKVGLSFTDQAPWDKGTTVGKSLLEPTRIYVKPLKAAIDQEVLLGMAHITGGGLEDNIPRMLPKHLAAEMDVATWPVPATLSWLKQAGKVTSREFARTWNTGLGMVIAVSADKVDAAMQALSSAGAEPLKVGKLIQNTGEGVVLNGIERWD
;
A
#
# COMPACT_ATOMS: atom_id res chain seq x y z
N MET A 1 -17.19 -22.37 -2.21
CA MET A 1 -17.06 -22.41 -0.73
C MET A 1 -16.66 -21.00 -0.31
N ILE A 2 -17.27 -20.44 0.74
CA ILE A 2 -16.97 -19.08 1.21
C ILE A 2 -16.30 -19.22 2.57
N THR A 3 -15.18 -18.56 2.79
CA THR A 3 -14.49 -18.50 4.08
C THR A 3 -14.59 -17.09 4.63
N ILE A 4 -15.14 -16.92 5.82
CA ILE A 4 -15.28 -15.62 6.49
C ILE A 4 -14.41 -15.65 7.74
N LYS A 5 -13.44 -14.74 7.85
CA LYS A 5 -12.55 -14.66 9.02
C LYS A 5 -12.72 -13.32 9.73
N VAL A 6 -12.85 -13.36 11.05
CA VAL A 6 -13.03 -12.18 11.90
C VAL A 6 -12.07 -12.29 13.09
N PRO A 7 -11.20 -11.30 13.32
CA PRO A 7 -10.29 -11.31 14.44
C PRO A 7 -11.05 -11.03 15.74
N CYS A 8 -10.50 -11.50 16.84
CA CYS A 8 -10.95 -11.13 18.17
C CYS A 8 -10.61 -9.65 18.44
N SER A 9 -11.29 -9.05 19.42
CA SER A 9 -11.09 -7.65 19.77
C SER A 9 -10.90 -7.47 21.27
N SER A 10 -9.96 -6.60 21.64
CA SER A 10 -9.89 -6.01 22.97
C SER A 10 -10.49 -4.61 22.92
N ALA A 11 -11.54 -4.39 23.72
CA ALA A 11 -12.27 -3.14 23.83
C ALA A 11 -11.93 -2.43 25.14
N ASN A 12 -12.40 -1.19 25.33
CA ASN A 12 -12.21 -0.41 26.55
C ASN A 12 -10.72 -0.30 26.97
N ILE A 13 -9.81 -0.16 26.00
CA ILE A 13 -8.36 -0.16 26.26
C ILE A 13 -8.00 1.07 27.10
N GLY A 14 -7.61 0.82 28.35
CA GLY A 14 -7.33 1.86 29.33
C GLY A 14 -8.49 2.87 29.42
N PRO A 15 -8.26 4.17 29.16
CA PRO A 15 -9.27 5.22 29.29
C PRO A 15 -10.33 5.22 28.17
N GLY A 16 -10.17 4.41 27.12
CA GLY A 16 -10.96 4.45 25.90
C GLY A 16 -12.31 3.72 25.94
N PHE A 17 -13.05 3.89 27.04
CA PHE A 17 -14.34 3.22 27.26
C PHE A 17 -15.36 3.46 26.13
N ASP A 18 -15.92 2.39 25.55
CA ASP A 18 -16.86 2.37 24.40
C ASP A 18 -16.38 3.10 23.13
N VAL A 19 -15.10 3.47 23.05
CA VAL A 19 -14.54 4.25 21.93
C VAL A 19 -13.37 3.53 21.28
N ILE A 20 -12.44 2.99 22.08
CA ILE A 20 -11.19 2.43 21.60
C ILE A 20 -11.22 0.91 21.63
N GLY A 21 -10.93 0.31 20.47
CA GLY A 21 -10.73 -1.12 20.33
C GLY A 21 -9.43 -1.47 19.58
N LEU A 22 -8.92 -2.67 19.84
CA LEU A 22 -7.77 -3.26 19.16
C LEU A 22 -8.17 -4.66 18.69
N SER A 23 -8.06 -4.91 17.39
CA SER A 23 -8.20 -6.27 16.87
C SER A 23 -6.91 -7.05 17.08
N LEU A 24 -7.01 -8.32 17.47
CA LEU A 24 -5.87 -9.17 17.80
C LEU A 24 -5.86 -10.45 16.95
N SER A 25 -4.67 -11.04 16.79
CA SER A 25 -4.36 -12.14 15.86
C SER A 25 -4.95 -13.52 16.23
N LEU A 26 -6.13 -13.57 16.84
CA LEU A 26 -6.90 -14.78 17.15
C LEU A 26 -8.24 -14.73 16.40
N TRP A 27 -8.54 -15.72 15.56
CA TRP A 27 -9.56 -15.56 14.51
C TRP A 27 -10.73 -16.52 14.67
N LEU A 28 -11.95 -15.98 14.62
CA LEU A 28 -13.18 -16.72 14.32
C LEU A 28 -13.23 -16.95 12.80
N GLU A 29 -13.41 -18.20 12.38
CA GLU A 29 -13.51 -18.58 10.96
C GLU A 29 -14.84 -19.30 10.70
N LEU A 30 -15.55 -18.90 9.64
CA LEU A 30 -16.71 -19.60 9.10
C LEU A 30 -16.33 -20.21 7.75
N GLN A 31 -16.50 -21.53 7.62
CA GLN A 31 -16.41 -22.22 6.35
C GLN A 31 -17.83 -22.53 5.86
N VAL A 32 -18.21 -21.90 4.76
CA VAL A 32 -19.59 -21.86 4.28
C VAL A 32 -19.70 -22.59 2.95
N SER A 33 -20.55 -23.61 2.90
CA SER A 33 -20.87 -24.37 1.69
C SER A 33 -22.31 -24.10 1.29
N VAL A 34 -22.50 -23.44 0.14
CA VAL A 34 -23.82 -23.15 -0.44
C VAL A 34 -24.16 -24.27 -1.44
N GLY A 35 -25.42 -24.72 -1.45
CA GLY A 35 -25.88 -25.89 -2.20
C GLY A 35 -25.53 -27.23 -1.54
N ASP A 36 -25.36 -27.27 -0.21
CA ASP A 36 -25.13 -28.51 0.52
C ASP A 36 -26.44 -29.29 0.66
N GLU A 37 -26.55 -30.40 -0.06
CA GLU A 37 -27.70 -31.32 -0.04
C GLU A 37 -28.04 -31.81 1.38
N SER A 38 -27.04 -31.94 2.26
CA SER A 38 -27.26 -32.33 3.66
C SER A 38 -28.01 -31.27 4.48
N ALA A 39 -28.08 -30.02 4.00
CA ALA A 39 -28.80 -28.92 4.63
C ALA A 39 -30.24 -28.76 4.13
N LYS A 40 -30.69 -29.51 3.10
CA LYS A 40 -32.06 -29.39 2.53
C LYS A 40 -33.19 -29.68 3.53
N GLY A 41 -32.95 -30.54 4.51
CA GLY A 41 -33.92 -30.89 5.56
C GLY A 41 -33.72 -30.13 6.88
N ALA A 42 -32.73 -29.24 6.97
CA ALA A 42 -32.45 -28.47 8.18
C ALA A 42 -33.36 -27.25 8.29
N SER A 43 -33.63 -26.79 9.52
CA SER A 43 -34.39 -25.55 9.74
C SER A 43 -33.71 -24.36 9.06
N HIS A 44 -34.52 -23.47 8.47
CA HIS A 44 -34.04 -22.30 7.71
C HIS A 44 -33.05 -22.62 6.57
N LYS A 45 -33.05 -23.86 6.05
CA LYS A 45 -32.08 -24.36 5.05
C LYS A 45 -30.62 -24.22 5.48
N CYS A 46 -30.35 -24.19 6.78
CA CYS A 46 -29.00 -23.99 7.32
C CYS A 46 -28.62 -25.11 8.27
N ARG A 47 -27.50 -25.78 8.01
CA ARG A 47 -26.86 -26.73 8.94
C ARG A 47 -25.66 -26.05 9.59
N ILE A 48 -25.54 -26.16 10.92
CA ILE A 48 -24.41 -25.62 11.67
C ILE A 48 -23.58 -26.76 12.23
N THR A 49 -22.26 -26.61 12.18
CA THR A 49 -21.31 -27.43 12.94
C THR A 49 -20.30 -26.50 13.59
N TYR A 50 -19.77 -26.88 14.74
CA TYR A 50 -18.88 -26.01 15.52
C TYR A 50 -17.64 -26.79 15.99
N GLU A 51 -16.48 -26.15 15.91
CA GLU A 51 -15.25 -26.57 16.58
C GLU A 51 -14.61 -25.38 17.31
N GLY A 52 -13.96 -25.64 18.45
CA GLY A 52 -13.29 -24.62 19.24
C GLY A 52 -13.79 -24.53 20.69
N GLN A 53 -13.62 -23.36 21.30
CA GLN A 53 -13.95 -23.14 22.71
C GLN A 53 -15.47 -23.21 22.93
N GLY A 54 -15.90 -23.94 23.98
CA GLY A 54 -17.32 -24.06 24.35
C GLY A 54 -18.18 -24.88 23.38
N ALA A 55 -17.57 -25.76 22.57
CA ALA A 55 -18.27 -26.51 21.53
C ALA A 55 -19.49 -27.31 22.04
N ASP A 56 -19.44 -27.80 23.28
CA ASP A 56 -20.53 -28.56 23.90
C ASP A 56 -21.72 -27.69 24.33
N ASP A 57 -21.51 -26.38 24.51
CA ASP A 57 -22.49 -25.42 25.03
C ASP A 57 -23.09 -24.51 23.93
N VAL A 58 -22.62 -24.63 22.68
CA VAL A 58 -23.07 -23.80 21.56
C VAL A 58 -24.33 -24.39 20.94
N ASP A 59 -25.40 -23.58 20.88
CA ASP A 59 -26.60 -23.95 20.15
C ASP A 59 -26.31 -24.03 18.64
N LEU A 60 -26.65 -25.16 18.01
CA LEU A 60 -26.47 -25.40 16.57
C LEU A 60 -27.75 -25.12 15.76
N SER A 61 -28.79 -24.59 16.40
CA SER A 61 -30.03 -24.19 15.72
C SER A 61 -29.81 -22.82 15.06
N PRO A 62 -30.07 -22.66 13.74
CA PRO A 62 -29.83 -21.41 13.02
C PRO A 62 -30.50 -20.16 13.60
N ASP A 63 -31.63 -20.32 14.25
CA ASP A 63 -32.43 -19.27 14.88
C ASP A 63 -31.99 -18.92 16.32
N ARG A 64 -31.09 -19.71 16.92
CA ARG A 64 -30.57 -19.53 18.30
C ARG A 64 -29.07 -19.29 18.36
N ASN A 65 -28.34 -19.70 17.33
CA ASN A 65 -26.91 -19.39 17.19
C ASN A 65 -26.72 -17.94 16.73
N LEU A 66 -25.94 -17.14 17.49
CA LEU A 66 -25.78 -15.71 17.26
C LEU A 66 -25.32 -15.34 15.84
N ILE A 67 -24.40 -16.12 15.25
CA ILE A 67 -23.85 -15.85 13.91
C ILE A 67 -24.95 -15.98 12.86
N THR A 68 -25.67 -17.10 12.86
CA THR A 68 -26.74 -17.37 11.88
C THR A 68 -28.00 -16.57 12.18
N GLN A 69 -28.27 -16.26 13.44
CA GLN A 69 -29.36 -15.37 13.85
C GLN A 69 -29.11 -13.97 13.26
N THR A 70 -27.86 -13.49 13.35
CA THR A 70 -27.45 -12.21 12.76
C THR A 70 -27.55 -12.24 11.24
N ALA A 71 -27.12 -13.32 10.59
CA ALA A 71 -27.27 -13.50 9.15
C ALA A 71 -28.74 -13.46 8.71
N LEU A 72 -29.62 -14.14 9.43
CA LEU A 72 -31.07 -14.14 9.19
C LEU A 72 -31.67 -12.74 9.38
N TYR A 73 -31.21 -11.95 10.35
CA TYR A 73 -31.64 -10.55 10.49
C TYR A 73 -31.29 -9.72 9.26
N VAL A 74 -30.04 -9.81 8.77
CA VAL A 74 -29.60 -9.11 7.54
C VAL A 74 -30.40 -9.55 6.32
N LEU A 75 -30.61 -10.86 6.15
CA LEU A 75 -31.42 -11.42 5.07
C LEU A 75 -32.87 -10.92 5.12
N ARG A 76 -33.49 -10.92 6.31
CA ARG A 76 -34.89 -10.50 6.49
C ARG A 76 -35.08 -9.01 6.26
N CYS A 77 -34.06 -8.18 6.53
CA CYS A 77 -34.05 -6.77 6.14
C CYS A 77 -34.10 -6.59 4.60
N HIS A 78 -33.66 -7.60 3.85
CA HIS A 78 -33.63 -7.64 2.39
C HIS A 78 -34.64 -8.65 1.81
N ASP A 79 -35.76 -8.84 2.52
CA ASP A 79 -36.92 -9.64 2.09
C ASP A 79 -36.61 -11.13 1.83
N LYS A 80 -35.52 -11.64 2.42
CA LYS A 80 -35.15 -13.08 2.43
C LYS A 80 -35.42 -13.64 3.82
N ARG A 81 -36.41 -14.52 3.97
CA ARG A 81 -36.86 -15.01 5.28
C ARG A 81 -35.95 -16.08 5.91
N GLU A 82 -35.31 -16.87 5.07
CA GLU A 82 -34.39 -17.97 5.39
C GLU A 82 -33.18 -17.93 4.46
N PHE A 83 -32.22 -18.86 4.64
CA PHE A 83 -31.07 -18.98 3.75
C PHE A 83 -31.56 -19.30 2.31
N PRO A 84 -31.13 -18.55 1.28
CA PRO A 84 -31.69 -18.70 -0.06
C PRO A 84 -31.51 -20.10 -0.65
N GLU A 85 -30.37 -20.71 -0.38
CA GLU A 85 -29.97 -22.05 -0.81
C GLU A 85 -29.60 -22.90 0.42
N PRO A 86 -29.71 -24.24 0.35
CA PRO A 86 -29.20 -25.15 1.38
C PRO A 86 -27.75 -24.83 1.72
N THR A 87 -27.50 -24.38 2.94
CA THR A 87 -26.19 -23.84 3.36
C THR A 87 -25.67 -24.60 4.57
N HIS A 88 -24.40 -25.00 4.53
CA HIS A 88 -23.68 -25.50 5.70
C HIS A 88 -22.69 -24.45 6.18
N VAL A 89 -22.79 -24.09 7.46
CA VAL A 89 -21.89 -23.16 8.14
C VAL A 89 -21.09 -23.97 9.17
N HIS A 90 -19.80 -24.16 8.90
CA HIS A 90 -18.86 -24.74 9.85
C HIS A 90 -18.09 -23.63 10.56
N ILE A 91 -18.31 -23.51 11.87
CA ILE A 91 -17.78 -22.45 12.73
C ILE A 91 -16.54 -22.96 13.45
N LYS A 92 -15.42 -22.27 13.29
CA LYS A 92 -14.17 -22.50 14.02
C LYS A 92 -13.88 -21.30 14.91
N ASN A 93 -14.08 -21.45 16.22
CA ASN A 93 -13.97 -20.33 17.14
C ASN A 93 -12.99 -20.63 18.29
N PRO A 94 -11.72 -20.23 18.16
CA PRO A 94 -10.75 -20.32 19.24
C PRO A 94 -10.88 -19.18 20.26
N ILE A 95 -11.70 -18.15 19.98
CA ILE A 95 -11.84 -16.97 20.84
C ILE A 95 -12.54 -17.38 22.14
N PRO A 96 -11.95 -17.07 23.32
CA PRO A 96 -12.57 -17.42 24.59
C PRO A 96 -13.91 -16.71 24.81
N LEU A 97 -14.98 -17.50 24.98
CA LEU A 97 -16.32 -17.00 25.28
C LEU A 97 -16.36 -16.36 26.68
N GLY A 98 -17.09 -15.25 26.82
CA GLY A 98 -17.33 -14.59 28.11
C GLY A 98 -16.10 -14.02 28.84
N ARG A 99 -14.93 -14.01 28.20
CA ARG A 99 -13.64 -13.73 28.87
C ARG A 99 -13.00 -12.38 28.55
N GLY A 100 -13.52 -11.61 27.60
CA GLY A 100 -13.08 -10.23 27.33
C GLY A 100 -12.26 -10.02 26.05
N LEU A 101 -12.21 -11.01 25.16
CA LEU A 101 -11.58 -10.92 23.84
C LEU A 101 -12.59 -10.74 22.70
N GLY A 102 -13.71 -10.06 22.96
CA GLY A 102 -14.61 -9.62 21.89
C GLY A 102 -15.31 -10.72 21.10
N SER A 103 -15.47 -11.93 21.65
CA SER A 103 -16.08 -13.06 20.92
C SER A 103 -17.49 -12.76 20.38
N SER A 104 -18.32 -12.04 21.15
CA SER A 104 -19.64 -11.58 20.70
C SER A 104 -19.53 -10.64 19.50
N GLY A 105 -18.67 -9.63 19.56
CA GLY A 105 -18.47 -8.68 18.46
C GLY A 105 -17.97 -9.37 17.20
N ALA A 106 -17.02 -10.31 17.34
CA ALA A 106 -16.55 -11.12 16.22
C ALA A 106 -17.68 -11.97 15.61
N ALA A 107 -18.52 -12.59 16.44
CA ALA A 107 -19.68 -13.37 16.00
C ALA A 107 -20.74 -12.53 15.29
N VAL A 108 -21.01 -11.31 15.77
CA VAL A 108 -21.93 -10.36 15.12
C VAL A 108 -21.38 -9.93 13.75
N VAL A 109 -20.12 -9.52 13.67
CA VAL A 109 -19.47 -9.14 12.41
C VAL A 109 -19.46 -10.31 11.42
N ALA A 110 -19.14 -11.53 11.88
CA ALA A 110 -19.15 -12.73 11.07
C ALA A 110 -20.56 -13.07 10.57
N GLY A 111 -21.58 -12.92 11.41
CA GLY A 111 -22.99 -13.13 11.04
C GLY A 111 -23.51 -12.10 10.04
N VAL A 112 -23.15 -10.83 10.20
CA VAL A 112 -23.57 -9.76 9.27
C VAL A 112 -22.92 -10.00 7.90
N SER A 113 -21.63 -10.35 7.90
CA SER A 113 -20.90 -10.75 6.69
C SER A 113 -21.52 -11.99 6.06
N LEU A 114 -21.83 -13.03 6.84
CA LEU A 114 -22.48 -14.25 6.34
C LEU A 114 -23.80 -13.92 5.64
N GLY A 115 -24.65 -13.08 6.24
CA GLY A 115 -25.91 -12.62 5.64
C GLY A 115 -25.70 -11.84 4.34
N ASN A 116 -24.67 -11.00 4.28
CA ASN A 116 -24.27 -10.29 3.07
C ASN A 116 -23.89 -11.25 1.93
N GLU A 117 -23.05 -12.24 2.23
CA GLU A 117 -22.50 -13.16 1.23
C GLU A 117 -23.54 -14.15 0.70
N ILE A 118 -24.27 -14.83 1.59
CA ILE A 118 -25.31 -15.79 1.17
C ILE A 118 -26.49 -15.07 0.51
N GLY A 119 -26.75 -13.83 0.92
CA GLY A 119 -27.81 -12.98 0.37
C GLY A 119 -27.42 -12.33 -0.96
N GLN A 120 -26.13 -12.33 -1.32
CA GLN A 120 -25.55 -11.62 -2.47
C GLN A 120 -25.93 -10.13 -2.46
N LEU A 121 -25.81 -9.49 -1.28
CA LEU A 121 -26.33 -8.14 -1.05
C LEU A 121 -25.36 -7.02 -1.44
N GLY A 122 -24.06 -7.30 -1.51
CA GLY A 122 -23.04 -6.34 -1.95
C GLY A 122 -22.87 -5.13 -1.02
N LEU A 123 -23.10 -5.30 0.29
CA LEU A 123 -23.02 -4.23 1.29
C LEU A 123 -21.56 -3.81 1.52
N SER A 124 -21.32 -2.50 1.63
CA SER A 124 -20.00 -1.95 2.00
C SER A 124 -19.66 -2.23 3.47
N LYS A 125 -18.37 -2.21 3.86
CA LYS A 125 -17.97 -2.35 5.29
C LYS A 125 -18.67 -1.34 6.20
N ASP A 126 -18.82 -0.09 5.78
CA ASP A 126 -19.58 0.92 6.54
C ASP A 126 -21.04 0.52 6.73
N ARG A 127 -21.65 -0.10 5.72
CA ARG A 127 -23.02 -0.60 5.86
C ARG A 127 -23.10 -1.83 6.74
N LEU A 128 -22.11 -2.73 6.68
CA LEU A 128 -22.00 -3.86 7.61
C LEU A 128 -21.87 -3.34 9.06
N LEU A 129 -21.13 -2.25 9.29
CA LEU A 129 -21.02 -1.61 10.61
C LEU A 129 -22.40 -1.16 11.13
N ASP A 130 -23.22 -0.52 10.30
CA ASP A 130 -24.58 -0.10 10.72
C ASP A 130 -25.43 -1.29 11.18
N PHE A 131 -25.36 -2.43 10.46
CA PHE A 131 -26.02 -3.66 10.87
C PHE A 131 -25.45 -4.23 12.16
N CYS A 132 -24.13 -4.22 12.32
CA CYS A 132 -23.48 -4.66 13.56
C CYS A 132 -23.93 -3.80 14.74
N LEU A 133 -24.00 -2.48 14.57
CA LEU A 133 -24.35 -1.52 15.63
C LEU A 133 -25.82 -1.60 16.06
N MET A 134 -26.70 -2.11 15.20
CA MET A 134 -28.08 -2.41 15.61
C MET A 134 -28.17 -3.60 16.57
N ILE A 135 -27.21 -4.52 16.50
CA ILE A 135 -27.16 -5.71 17.35
C ILE A 135 -26.28 -5.45 18.58
N GLU A 136 -25.11 -4.86 18.38
CA GLU A 136 -24.14 -4.50 19.39
C GLU A 136 -23.87 -2.99 19.35
N ARG A 137 -24.54 -2.24 20.22
CA ARG A 137 -24.44 -0.77 20.28
C ARG A 137 -23.11 -0.22 20.81
N HIS A 138 -22.13 -1.09 21.09
CA HIS A 138 -20.78 -0.69 21.53
C HIS A 138 -19.87 -0.75 20.30
N PRO A 139 -19.47 0.41 19.76
CA PRO A 139 -18.81 0.45 18.47
C PRO A 139 -17.36 -0.04 18.53
N ASP A 140 -16.73 -0.01 19.71
CA ASP A 140 -15.31 -0.33 19.90
C ASP A 140 -14.95 -1.77 19.51
N ASN A 141 -15.71 -2.77 19.94
CA ASN A 141 -15.48 -4.17 19.57
C ASN A 141 -15.74 -4.43 18.09
N VAL A 142 -16.93 -4.07 17.62
CA VAL A 142 -17.35 -4.37 16.25
C VAL A 142 -16.54 -3.61 15.22
N ALA A 143 -16.18 -2.36 15.49
CA ALA A 143 -15.31 -1.59 14.59
C ALA A 143 -13.90 -2.17 14.56
N ALA A 144 -13.32 -2.55 15.71
CA ALA A 144 -12.01 -3.20 15.73
C ALA A 144 -12.05 -4.53 14.94
N ALA A 145 -13.03 -5.40 15.20
CA ALA A 145 -13.17 -6.68 14.50
C ALA A 145 -13.43 -6.50 12.98
N LEU A 146 -14.21 -5.50 12.59
CA LEU A 146 -14.59 -5.27 11.18
C LEU A 146 -13.47 -4.61 10.36
N TYR A 147 -12.83 -3.58 10.92
CA TYR A 147 -11.84 -2.79 10.20
C TYR A 147 -10.42 -3.24 10.46
N GLY A 148 -10.08 -3.77 11.64
CA GLY A 148 -8.73 -4.18 11.99
C GLY A 148 -7.81 -3.04 12.46
N GLY A 149 -6.73 -3.43 13.13
CA GLY A 149 -5.77 -2.56 13.79
C GLY A 149 -6.27 -1.96 15.11
N PHE A 150 -5.65 -0.85 15.50
CA PHE A 150 -6.03 -0.03 16.64
C PHE A 150 -6.99 1.07 16.18
N VAL A 151 -8.23 1.05 16.68
CA VAL A 151 -9.35 1.80 16.11
C VAL A 151 -10.05 2.63 17.19
N GLY A 152 -10.34 3.89 16.85
CA GLY A 152 -11.29 4.72 17.57
C GLY A 152 -12.62 4.74 16.85
N SER A 153 -13.72 4.71 17.57
CA SER A 153 -15.07 4.65 17.01
C SER A 153 -16.06 5.49 17.81
N TYR A 154 -17.08 6.02 17.14
CA TYR A 154 -18.15 6.78 17.78
C TYR A 154 -19.47 6.63 17.03
N LEU A 155 -20.57 6.86 17.74
CA LEU A 155 -21.92 6.89 17.19
C LEU A 155 -22.30 8.33 16.83
N LYS A 156 -22.93 8.52 15.67
CA LYS A 156 -23.53 9.83 15.32
C LYS A 156 -24.84 10.03 16.08
N GLU A 157 -25.15 11.28 16.39
CA GLU A 157 -26.52 11.64 16.80
C GLU A 157 -27.47 11.37 15.62
N LEU A 158 -28.53 10.59 15.90
CA LEU A 158 -29.58 10.29 14.94
C LEU A 158 -30.46 11.53 14.72
N ASP A 159 -31.04 11.67 13.52
CA ASP A 159 -32.04 12.71 13.23
C ASP A 159 -33.24 12.57 14.21
N PRO A 160 -33.87 13.67 14.66
CA PRO A 160 -35.10 13.64 15.45
C PRO A 160 -36.18 12.63 14.98
N ASP A 161 -36.32 12.40 13.68
CA ASP A 161 -37.28 11.42 13.13
C ASP A 161 -36.83 9.96 13.32
N ASP A 162 -35.53 9.70 13.35
CA ASP A 162 -34.96 8.41 13.75
C ASP A 162 -34.95 8.24 15.29
N MET A 163 -34.80 9.33 16.05
CA MET A 163 -34.95 9.33 17.53
C MET A 163 -36.39 9.05 17.97
N LYS A 164 -37.41 9.36 17.14
CA LYS A 164 -38.82 9.02 17.40
C LYS A 164 -39.10 7.53 17.28
N ARG A 165 -38.21 6.73 16.69
CA ARG A 165 -38.24 5.26 16.78
C ARG A 165 -37.78 4.84 18.19
N LYS A 166 -38.54 5.27 19.21
CA LYS A 166 -38.40 4.86 20.61
C LYS A 166 -38.90 3.44 20.79
N GLU A 167 -38.10 2.49 20.33
CA GLU A 167 -38.08 1.16 20.90
C GLU A 167 -36.59 0.88 21.14
N ILE A 168 -36.24 0.23 22.25
CA ILE A 168 -34.90 -0.19 22.69
C ILE A 168 -34.20 0.78 23.67
N PRO A 169 -34.22 0.45 24.98
CA PRO A 169 -33.37 1.05 26.01
C PRO A 169 -31.87 0.92 25.69
N LEU A 170 -31.06 1.90 26.10
CA LEU A 170 -29.60 1.98 25.86
C LEU A 170 -28.76 0.84 26.48
N ALA A 171 -29.34 -0.02 27.33
CA ALA A 171 -28.60 -1.03 28.08
C ALA A 171 -28.93 -2.49 27.69
N GLU A 172 -29.97 -2.71 26.87
CA GLU A 172 -30.44 -4.05 26.55
C GLU A 172 -30.66 -4.23 25.04
N VAL A 173 -30.18 -5.38 24.57
CA VAL A 173 -30.42 -5.99 23.26
C VAL A 173 -31.85 -5.73 22.82
N LEU A 174 -32.06 -5.38 21.54
CA LEU A 174 -33.37 -5.46 20.88
C LEU A 174 -34.16 -6.65 21.44
N PRO A 175 -35.36 -6.45 22.03
CA PRO A 175 -36.07 -7.55 22.69
C PRO A 175 -36.27 -8.71 21.72
N ALA A 176 -36.06 -9.93 22.21
CA ALA A 176 -36.21 -11.15 21.41
C ALA A 176 -37.64 -11.26 20.81
N PRO A 177 -37.82 -11.86 19.62
CA PRO A 177 -36.80 -12.48 18.78
C PRO A 177 -36.65 -11.72 17.45
N GLN A 178 -35.50 -11.14 17.16
CA GLN A 178 -35.18 -10.81 15.77
C GLN A 178 -33.84 -11.39 15.33
N GLY A 179 -33.87 -11.93 14.12
CA GLY A 179 -32.91 -12.89 13.57
C GLY A 179 -33.27 -14.36 13.83
N GLY A 180 -33.95 -14.66 14.94
CA GLY A 180 -34.31 -16.03 15.32
C GLY A 180 -35.63 -16.48 14.71
N VAL A 181 -36.72 -16.42 15.47
CA VAL A 181 -38.07 -16.78 15.01
C VAL A 181 -38.54 -15.85 13.87
N ASP A 182 -39.06 -16.46 12.81
CA ASP A 182 -39.74 -15.72 11.74
C ASP A 182 -41.11 -15.24 12.24
N THR A 183 -41.26 -13.94 12.47
CA THR A 183 -42.52 -13.32 12.93
C THR A 183 -43.47 -12.92 11.78
N GLY A 184 -43.12 -13.19 10.53
CA GLY A 184 -43.79 -12.67 9.33
C GLY A 184 -43.57 -11.18 9.04
N LEU A 185 -43.07 -10.40 10.01
CA LEU A 185 -42.82 -8.97 9.86
C LEU A 185 -41.40 -8.70 9.33
N LYS A 186 -41.24 -7.61 8.57
CA LYS A 186 -39.92 -7.12 8.16
C LYS A 186 -39.23 -6.46 9.36
N PRO A 187 -38.05 -6.92 9.77
CA PRO A 187 -37.31 -6.31 10.88
C PRO A 187 -36.85 -4.88 10.51
N PRO A 188 -36.57 -4.02 11.50
CA PRO A 188 -36.17 -2.65 11.25
C PRO A 188 -34.80 -2.63 10.58
N ILE A 189 -34.73 -1.97 9.44
CA ILE A 189 -33.47 -1.71 8.72
C ILE A 189 -32.68 -0.66 9.52
N PRO A 190 -31.37 -0.89 9.78
CA PRO A 190 -30.52 0.10 10.43
C PRO A 190 -30.55 1.44 9.67
N PRO A 191 -30.59 2.60 10.34
CA PRO A 191 -30.29 3.86 9.67
C PRO A 191 -28.87 3.80 9.06
N GLU A 192 -28.61 4.62 8.05
CA GLU A 192 -27.30 4.65 7.40
C GLU A 192 -26.34 5.58 8.13
N ASN A 193 -25.05 5.23 8.17
CA ASN A 193 -23.97 6.05 8.72
C ASN A 193 -24.10 6.32 10.24
N ILE A 194 -24.60 5.35 11.01
CA ILE A 194 -24.80 5.52 12.46
C ILE A 194 -23.49 5.38 13.25
N GLY A 195 -22.51 4.67 12.70
CA GLY A 195 -21.16 4.55 13.23
C GLY A 195 -20.11 5.23 12.38
N LYS A 196 -19.08 5.80 13.02
CA LYS A 196 -17.84 6.23 12.36
C LYS A 196 -16.64 5.71 13.11
N HIS A 197 -15.54 5.54 12.38
CA HIS A 197 -14.31 5.02 12.91
C HIS A 197 -13.10 5.80 12.36
N ILE A 198 -11.98 5.67 13.04
CA ILE A 198 -10.66 6.10 12.60
C ILE A 198 -9.65 5.04 13.03
N ARG A 199 -8.73 4.66 12.14
CA ARG A 199 -7.60 3.83 12.52
C ARG A 199 -6.47 4.71 13.03
N PHE A 200 -6.00 4.42 14.23
CA PHE A 200 -4.83 5.07 14.82
C PHE A 200 -3.54 4.36 14.38
N PRO A 201 -2.39 5.08 14.35
CA PRO A 201 -1.10 4.45 14.14
C PRO A 201 -0.75 3.50 15.29
N TRP A 202 0.05 2.48 14.97
CA TRP A 202 0.54 1.49 15.93
C TRP A 202 2.02 1.21 15.67
N ALA A 203 2.84 1.28 16.72
CA ALA A 203 4.26 0.99 16.64
C ALA A 203 4.49 -0.53 16.49
N PRO A 204 5.19 -1.00 15.44
CA PRO A 204 5.29 -2.42 15.10
C PRO A 204 6.03 -3.27 16.16
N GLU A 205 6.80 -2.64 17.03
CA GLU A 205 7.51 -3.27 18.14
C GLU A 205 6.57 -3.70 19.28
N ILE A 206 5.36 -3.15 19.35
CA ILE A 206 4.41 -3.43 20.43
C ILE A 206 3.64 -4.72 20.12
N LYS A 207 3.72 -5.68 21.05
CA LYS A 207 2.95 -6.93 21.08
C LYS A 207 2.03 -6.97 22.29
N CYS A 208 1.01 -7.82 22.24
CA CYS A 208 -0.03 -7.91 23.24
C CYS A 208 0.03 -9.25 23.98
N ILE A 209 0.19 -9.21 25.30
CA ILE A 209 0.11 -10.37 26.17
C ILE A 209 -1.31 -10.41 26.74
N ALA A 210 -2.11 -11.39 26.33
CA ALA A 210 -3.47 -11.59 26.84
C ALA A 210 -3.45 -12.66 27.93
N ILE A 211 -3.73 -12.29 29.18
CA ILE A 211 -3.89 -13.21 30.31
C ILE A 211 -5.38 -13.56 30.41
N ILE A 212 -5.70 -14.84 30.22
CA ILE A 212 -7.06 -15.35 30.09
C ILE A 212 -7.36 -16.25 31.30
N PRO A 213 -8.04 -15.71 32.33
CA PRO A 213 -8.43 -16.50 33.49
C PRO A 213 -9.61 -17.43 33.19
N ASP A 214 -9.68 -18.54 33.92
CA ASP A 214 -10.69 -19.58 33.72
C ASP A 214 -12.00 -19.31 34.46
N PHE A 215 -12.61 -18.15 34.19
CA PHE A 215 -13.97 -17.83 34.58
C PHE A 215 -14.56 -16.76 33.65
N GLU A 216 -15.87 -16.58 33.67
CA GLU A 216 -16.57 -15.66 32.77
C GLU A 216 -17.19 -14.47 33.51
N VAL A 217 -17.22 -13.32 32.85
CA VAL A 217 -17.96 -12.14 33.29
C VAL A 217 -18.82 -11.67 32.13
N SER A 218 -20.14 -11.64 32.34
CA SER A 218 -21.07 -11.17 31.30
C SER A 218 -20.98 -9.65 31.12
N THR A 219 -21.16 -9.19 29.88
CA THR A 219 -21.16 -7.75 29.55
C THR A 219 -22.20 -6.98 30.36
N ALA A 220 -23.39 -7.57 30.57
CA ALA A 220 -24.45 -6.96 31.38
C ALA A 220 -24.01 -6.74 32.83
N LYS A 221 -23.37 -7.73 33.46
CA LYS A 221 -22.85 -7.59 34.83
C LYS A 221 -21.73 -6.55 34.91
N ALA A 222 -20.83 -6.54 33.94
CA ALA A 222 -19.73 -5.58 33.84
C ALA A 222 -20.18 -4.13 33.60
N ARG A 223 -21.34 -3.92 32.98
CA ARG A 223 -21.97 -2.60 32.85
C ARG A 223 -22.78 -2.22 34.09
N GLY A 224 -23.46 -3.18 34.72
CA GLY A 224 -24.30 -2.94 35.89
C GLY A 224 -23.54 -2.44 37.13
N VAL A 225 -22.22 -2.60 37.18
CA VAL A 225 -21.36 -2.06 38.25
C VAL A 225 -20.85 -0.64 37.99
N LEU A 226 -21.06 -0.09 36.79
CA LEU A 226 -20.63 1.26 36.43
C LEU A 226 -21.56 2.31 37.06
N PRO A 227 -21.03 3.48 37.46
CA PRO A 227 -21.86 4.52 38.05
C PRO A 227 -22.74 5.18 36.96
N SER A 228 -23.84 5.80 37.38
CA SER A 228 -24.69 6.61 36.48
C SER A 228 -24.10 7.99 36.18
N SER A 229 -23.10 8.43 36.93
CA SER A 229 -22.44 9.73 36.78
C SER A 229 -20.98 9.67 37.21
N TYR A 230 -20.13 10.49 36.60
CA TYR A 230 -18.70 10.61 36.94
C TYR A 230 -18.38 12.00 37.49
N GLU A 231 -17.42 12.06 38.42
CA GLU A 231 -16.88 13.32 38.91
C GLU A 231 -16.13 14.06 37.80
N LYS A 232 -16.25 15.39 37.78
CA LYS A 232 -15.57 16.23 36.77
C LYS A 232 -14.07 15.96 36.70
N ALA A 233 -13.43 15.74 37.85
CA ALA A 233 -11.99 15.47 37.91
C ALA A 233 -11.62 14.16 37.20
N ASP A 234 -12.47 13.13 37.30
CA ASP A 234 -12.22 11.83 36.69
C ASP A 234 -12.50 11.88 35.18
N VAL A 235 -13.49 12.66 34.75
CA VAL A 235 -13.73 12.94 33.32
C VAL A 235 -12.54 13.64 32.68
N ILE A 236 -12.03 14.71 33.30
CA ILE A 236 -10.85 15.42 32.81
C ILE A 236 -9.64 14.48 32.77
N TYR A 237 -9.47 13.65 33.80
CA TYR A 237 -8.39 12.66 33.88
C TYR A 237 -8.43 11.69 32.68
N ASN A 238 -9.57 11.04 32.43
CA ASN A 238 -9.70 10.09 31.31
C ASN A 238 -9.50 10.77 29.94
N LEU A 239 -10.03 11.99 29.75
CA LEU A 239 -9.85 12.75 28.50
C LEU A 239 -8.37 13.06 28.20
N GLN A 240 -7.57 13.38 29.23
CA GLN A 240 -6.14 13.59 29.05
C GLN A 240 -5.43 12.30 28.60
N ARG A 241 -5.78 11.16 29.23
CA ARG A 241 -5.13 9.88 28.95
C ARG A 241 -5.52 9.34 27.58
N VAL A 242 -6.79 9.45 27.18
CA VAL A 242 -7.23 8.97 25.86
C VAL A 242 -6.58 9.76 24.72
N ALA A 243 -6.42 11.08 24.87
CA ALA A 243 -5.73 11.93 23.91
C ALA A 243 -4.24 11.57 23.81
N LEU A 244 -3.60 11.27 24.95
CA LEU A 244 -2.20 10.84 25.00
C LEU A 244 -2.02 9.44 24.36
N LEU A 245 -2.83 8.47 24.78
CA LEU A 245 -2.68 7.06 24.44
C LEU A 245 -2.77 6.82 22.93
N THR A 246 -3.73 7.46 22.26
CA THR A 246 -3.94 7.32 20.81
C THR A 246 -2.75 7.77 19.97
N THR A 247 -1.94 8.70 20.49
CA THR A 247 -0.72 9.18 19.83
C THR A 247 0.49 8.38 20.28
N ALA A 248 0.62 8.08 21.58
CA ALA A 248 1.77 7.41 22.16
C ALA A 248 1.97 5.99 21.60
N LEU A 249 0.88 5.25 21.35
CA LEU A 249 0.94 3.91 20.77
C LEU A 249 1.41 3.89 19.31
N GLY A 250 1.43 5.03 18.62
CA GLY A 250 1.94 5.16 17.25
C GLY A 250 3.40 5.60 17.14
N GLN A 251 4.07 5.92 18.25
CA GLN A 251 5.44 6.41 18.24
C GLN A 251 6.45 5.27 18.25
N SER A 252 7.45 5.34 17.37
CA SER A 252 8.61 4.44 17.34
C SER A 252 9.90 5.26 17.58
N PRO A 253 10.73 4.91 18.58
CA PRO A 253 10.52 3.80 19.52
C PRO A 253 9.38 4.09 20.54
N PRO A 254 8.67 3.04 21.03
CA PRO A 254 7.60 3.22 22.01
C PRO A 254 8.08 3.81 23.34
N SER A 255 7.37 4.81 23.86
CA SER A 255 7.63 5.37 25.19
C SER A 255 6.84 4.62 26.27
N ALA A 256 7.54 3.84 27.09
CA ALA A 256 6.91 3.07 28.17
C ALA A 256 6.22 3.97 29.22
N GLU A 257 6.79 5.15 29.52
CA GLU A 257 6.20 6.11 30.45
C GLU A 257 4.86 6.65 29.91
N LEU A 258 4.86 7.16 28.67
CA LEU A 258 3.66 7.75 28.07
C LEU A 258 2.54 6.72 27.84
N ILE A 259 2.89 5.49 27.46
CA ILE A 259 1.92 4.43 27.24
C ILE A 259 1.35 3.95 28.58
N TYR A 260 2.19 3.73 29.60
CA TYR A 260 1.72 3.26 30.91
C TYR A 260 0.80 4.28 31.58
N ASP A 261 1.17 5.56 31.55
CA ASP A 261 0.35 6.65 32.06
C ASP A 261 -0.92 6.85 31.23
N GLY A 262 -0.82 6.70 29.91
CA GLY A 262 -1.94 6.78 28.97
C GLY A 262 -2.96 5.66 29.12
N MET A 263 -2.57 4.49 29.64
CA MET A 263 -3.47 3.35 29.87
C MET A 263 -4.22 3.41 31.21
N GLN A 264 -3.94 4.39 32.07
CA GLN A 264 -4.65 4.54 33.33
C GLN A 264 -6.11 4.96 33.11
N ASP A 265 -7.03 4.33 33.85
CA ASP A 265 -8.47 4.50 33.68
C ASP A 265 -9.16 4.82 35.00
N LYS A 266 -10.17 5.70 34.90
CA LYS A 266 -11.11 6.02 35.97
C LYS A 266 -12.57 5.78 35.61
N PHE A 267 -12.88 5.35 34.39
CA PHE A 267 -14.27 5.19 33.95
C PHE A 267 -14.84 3.81 34.23
N HIS A 268 -14.07 2.73 34.06
CA HIS A 268 -14.62 1.38 34.11
C HIS A 268 -13.83 0.41 34.99
N GLN A 269 -12.51 0.43 34.96
CA GLN A 269 -11.67 -0.51 35.73
C GLN A 269 -11.87 -0.39 37.25
N PRO A 270 -11.95 0.82 37.85
CA PRO A 270 -12.12 0.95 39.30
C PRO A 270 -13.43 0.36 39.83
N TYR A 271 -14.46 0.29 38.98
CA TYR A 271 -15.78 -0.23 39.31
C TYR A 271 -15.87 -1.74 39.02
N ARG A 272 -15.25 -2.19 37.92
CA ARG A 272 -15.20 -3.60 37.49
C ARG A 272 -14.34 -4.50 38.37
N LYS A 273 -13.44 -3.94 39.20
CA LYS A 273 -12.65 -4.71 40.17
C LYS A 273 -13.48 -5.58 41.12
N THR A 274 -14.74 -5.22 41.36
CA THR A 274 -15.67 -6.01 42.19
C THR A 274 -16.06 -7.35 41.55
N LEU A 275 -15.85 -7.50 40.24
CA LEU A 275 -16.20 -8.68 39.45
C LEU A 275 -15.01 -9.60 39.19
N ILE A 276 -13.79 -9.10 39.40
CA ILE A 276 -12.53 -9.77 39.03
C ILE A 276 -11.65 -9.81 40.29
N PRO A 277 -11.56 -10.97 40.97
CA PRO A 277 -10.74 -11.12 42.17
C PRO A 277 -9.28 -10.71 41.90
N GLY A 278 -8.70 -9.92 42.80
CA GLY A 278 -7.31 -9.46 42.71
C GLY A 278 -7.01 -8.44 41.61
N LEU A 279 -8.01 -7.88 40.90
CA LEU A 279 -7.76 -6.99 39.75
C LEU A 279 -6.87 -5.80 40.09
N THR A 280 -7.07 -5.19 41.27
CA THR A 280 -6.30 -4.00 41.67
C THR A 280 -4.84 -4.37 41.87
N GLU A 281 -4.60 -5.47 42.57
CA GLU A 281 -3.29 -6.01 42.88
C GLU A 281 -2.58 -6.46 41.60
N ILE A 282 -3.28 -7.08 40.66
CA ILE A 282 -2.75 -7.53 39.36
C ILE A 282 -2.31 -6.34 38.51
N LEU A 283 -3.17 -5.33 38.33
CA LEU A 283 -2.82 -4.14 37.53
C LEU A 283 -1.67 -3.33 38.14
N GLN A 284 -1.49 -3.39 39.46
CA GLN A 284 -0.42 -2.70 40.18
C GLN A 284 0.84 -3.55 40.38
N SER A 285 0.79 -4.87 40.13
CA SER A 285 1.93 -5.76 40.38
C SER A 285 3.06 -5.60 39.36
N VAL A 286 2.75 -5.02 38.19
CA VAL A 286 3.71 -4.78 37.11
C VAL A 286 3.73 -3.30 36.72
N THR A 287 4.93 -2.77 36.53
CA THR A 287 5.17 -1.41 36.03
C THR A 287 6.35 -1.46 35.05
N PRO A 288 6.51 -0.47 34.14
CA PRO A 288 7.67 -0.42 33.25
C PRO A 288 9.00 -0.43 34.01
N THR A 289 9.03 0.10 35.24
CA THR A 289 10.21 0.10 36.11
C THR A 289 10.47 -1.27 36.72
N SER A 290 9.45 -2.00 37.16
CA SER A 290 9.63 -3.31 37.79
C SER A 290 9.79 -4.45 36.78
N HIS A 291 9.23 -4.29 35.57
CA HIS A 291 9.24 -5.28 34.50
C HIS A 291 9.71 -4.63 33.19
N PRO A 292 11.03 -4.64 32.90
CA PRO A 292 11.56 -4.12 31.66
C PRO A 292 10.87 -4.75 30.45
N GLY A 293 10.59 -3.94 29.42
CA GLY A 293 9.86 -4.37 28.22
C GLY A 293 8.35 -4.18 28.30
N LEU A 294 7.75 -4.06 29.49
CA LEU A 294 6.36 -3.67 29.66
C LEU A 294 6.16 -2.20 29.28
N LEU A 295 5.12 -1.92 28.50
CA LEU A 295 4.68 -0.58 28.12
C LEU A 295 3.41 -0.15 28.83
N GLY A 296 2.49 -1.06 29.12
CA GLY A 296 1.21 -0.73 29.74
C GLY A 296 0.36 -1.97 30.02
N ILE A 297 -0.65 -1.82 30.88
CA ILE A 297 -1.53 -2.92 31.29
C ILE A 297 -2.94 -2.39 31.56
N CYS A 298 -3.96 -3.14 31.12
CA CYS A 298 -5.36 -2.78 31.33
C CYS A 298 -6.26 -4.03 31.32
N LEU A 299 -7.53 -3.82 31.65
CA LEU A 299 -8.59 -4.81 31.45
C LEU A 299 -8.99 -4.86 29.97
N SER A 300 -9.17 -6.06 29.43
CA SER A 300 -9.66 -6.28 28.06
C SER A 300 -11.18 -6.36 28.03
N GLY A 301 -11.83 -5.30 27.54
CA GLY A 301 -13.27 -5.27 27.34
C GLY A 301 -14.05 -5.38 28.66
N ALA A 302 -15.16 -6.11 28.62
CA ALA A 302 -16.05 -6.33 29.76
C ALA A 302 -15.73 -7.61 30.56
N GLY A 303 -14.83 -8.46 30.03
CA GLY A 303 -14.48 -9.73 30.64
C GLY A 303 -13.25 -9.63 31.56
N PRO A 304 -12.85 -10.74 32.20
CA PRO A 304 -11.74 -10.79 33.14
C PRO A 304 -10.33 -10.84 32.52
N THR A 305 -10.19 -10.93 31.19
CA THR A 305 -8.88 -10.94 30.54
C THR A 305 -8.09 -9.66 30.82
N ILE A 306 -6.81 -9.81 31.16
CA ILE A 306 -5.86 -8.70 31.32
C ILE A 306 -5.02 -8.59 30.04
N LEU A 307 -4.94 -7.39 29.48
CA LEU A 307 -4.12 -7.08 28.32
C LEU A 307 -2.91 -6.27 28.76
N ALA A 308 -1.72 -6.83 28.58
CA ALA A 308 -0.45 -6.12 28.76
C ALA A 308 0.22 -5.86 27.41
N LEU A 309 0.69 -4.63 27.20
CA LEU A 309 1.46 -4.22 26.02
C LEU A 309 2.94 -4.27 26.37
N ALA A 310 3.75 -4.86 25.50
CA ALA A 310 5.18 -5.01 25.73
C ALA A 310 5.96 -5.05 24.41
N THR A 311 7.28 -4.77 24.46
CA THR A 311 8.21 -4.94 23.33
C THR A 311 9.10 -6.16 23.48
N THR A 312 9.35 -6.60 24.72
CA THR A 312 10.23 -7.72 25.08
C THR A 312 9.76 -8.36 26.40
N ASN A 313 10.43 -9.43 26.85
CA ASN A 313 10.17 -10.11 28.13
C ASN A 313 8.74 -10.67 28.31
N PHE A 314 8.10 -11.03 27.20
CA PHE A 314 6.69 -11.46 27.18
C PHE A 314 6.38 -12.59 28.16
N GLU A 315 7.16 -13.67 28.12
CA GLU A 315 6.92 -14.85 28.96
C GLU A 315 7.08 -14.55 30.45
N GLN A 316 8.06 -13.71 30.82
CA GLN A 316 8.29 -13.35 32.21
C GLN A 316 7.15 -12.49 32.76
N ILE A 317 6.71 -11.49 31.99
CA ILE A 317 5.56 -10.65 32.33
C ILE A 317 4.30 -11.52 32.47
N ALA A 318 4.06 -12.42 31.50
CA ALA A 318 2.90 -13.29 31.51
C ALA A 318 2.88 -14.24 32.71
N LYS A 319 4.01 -14.90 33.02
CA LYS A 319 4.12 -15.79 34.19
C LYS A 319 3.85 -15.04 35.49
N HIS A 320 4.37 -13.82 35.64
CA HIS A 320 4.11 -13.01 36.82
C HIS A 320 2.61 -12.71 36.98
N LEU A 321 1.94 -12.29 35.91
CA LEU A 321 0.51 -11.98 35.95
C LEU A 321 -0.35 -13.21 36.24
N CYS A 322 -0.03 -14.38 35.66
CA CYS A 322 -0.71 -15.63 36.00
C CYS A 322 -0.53 -16.01 37.48
N GLN A 323 0.67 -15.84 38.05
CA GLN A 323 0.93 -16.09 39.48
C GLN A 323 0.11 -15.19 40.41
N GLN A 324 -0.24 -13.96 39.99
CA GLN A 324 -1.12 -13.10 40.79
C GLN A 324 -2.54 -13.66 40.83
N PHE A 325 -3.07 -14.16 39.72
CA PHE A 325 -4.36 -14.85 39.71
C PHE A 325 -4.34 -16.17 40.50
N GLU A 326 -3.23 -16.90 40.51
CA GLU A 326 -3.07 -18.12 41.33
C GLU A 326 -3.23 -17.85 42.83
N LYS A 327 -2.84 -16.66 43.33
CA LYS A 327 -3.07 -16.26 44.73
C LYS A 327 -4.55 -16.18 45.08
N GLU A 328 -5.38 -15.84 44.10
CA GLU A 328 -6.84 -15.82 44.19
C GLU A 328 -7.45 -17.19 43.83
N LYS A 329 -6.62 -18.24 43.65
CA LYS A 329 -7.01 -19.60 43.25
C LYS A 329 -7.69 -19.66 41.88
N ILE A 330 -7.28 -18.79 40.97
CA ILE A 330 -7.81 -18.72 39.60
C ILE A 330 -6.73 -19.22 38.63
N ASN A 331 -7.05 -20.27 37.88
CA ASN A 331 -6.19 -20.76 36.81
C ASN A 331 -6.24 -19.82 35.62
N CYS A 332 -5.09 -19.59 34.99
CA CYS A 332 -4.98 -18.71 33.82
C CYS A 332 -4.13 -19.36 32.74
N ARG A 333 -4.50 -19.10 31.49
CA ARG A 333 -3.59 -19.27 30.34
C ARG A 333 -3.21 -17.90 29.80
N TRP A 334 -2.16 -17.83 28.98
CA TRP A 334 -1.81 -16.60 28.31
C TRP A 334 -1.49 -16.85 26.84
N GLU A 335 -1.72 -15.83 26.02
CA GLU A 335 -1.40 -15.83 24.59
C GLU A 335 -0.62 -14.58 24.24
N LEU A 336 0.39 -14.73 23.37
CA LEU A 336 1.04 -13.60 22.72
C LEU A 336 0.32 -13.32 21.41
N LEU A 337 -0.30 -12.15 21.33
CA LEU A 337 -1.11 -11.73 20.19
C LEU A 337 -0.51 -10.47 19.57
N GLU A 338 -0.80 -10.28 18.30
CA GLU A 338 -0.40 -9.11 17.53
C GLU A 338 -1.63 -8.38 17.00
N PRO A 339 -1.56 -7.06 16.72
CA PRO A 339 -2.65 -6.36 16.07
C PRO A 339 -2.99 -6.99 14.71
N ALA A 340 -4.25 -7.39 14.52
CA ALA A 340 -4.75 -7.91 13.25
C ALA A 340 -5.14 -6.75 12.31
N ALA A 341 -4.29 -6.40 11.35
CA ALA A 341 -4.50 -5.20 10.52
C ALA A 341 -5.68 -5.30 9.53
N ASP A 342 -6.14 -6.50 9.18
CA ASP A 342 -7.11 -6.68 8.08
C ASP A 342 -8.58 -6.57 8.52
N GLY A 343 -8.87 -6.80 9.80
CA GLY A 343 -10.24 -6.90 10.30
C GLY A 343 -10.98 -8.07 9.66
N LEU A 344 -12.27 -7.89 9.35
CA LEU A 344 -13.07 -8.86 8.61
C LEU A 344 -12.47 -9.10 7.22
N THR A 345 -12.25 -10.38 6.88
CA THR A 345 -11.91 -10.85 5.53
C THR A 345 -12.91 -11.91 5.05
N VAL A 346 -13.13 -11.95 3.73
CA VAL A 346 -14.01 -12.91 3.05
C VAL A 346 -13.27 -13.44 1.82
N GLU A 347 -13.23 -14.77 1.69
CA GLU A 347 -12.59 -15.48 0.58
C GLU A 347 -13.61 -16.38 -0.12
N HIS A 348 -13.55 -16.43 -1.45
CA HIS A 348 -14.43 -17.26 -2.27
C HIS A 348 -13.61 -18.35 -2.96
N GLY A 349 -13.64 -19.56 -2.41
CA GLY A 349 -12.96 -20.72 -2.98
C GLY A 349 -13.77 -21.39 -4.11
N ALA A 350 -13.11 -21.66 -5.23
CA ALA A 350 -13.49 -22.76 -6.12
C ALA A 350 -13.16 -24.09 -5.43
N LYS A 351 -14.04 -25.10 -5.53
CA LYS A 351 -13.85 -26.43 -4.91
C LYS A 351 -12.44 -26.96 -5.19
N LYS A 352 -11.60 -27.10 -4.16
CA LYS A 352 -10.37 -27.88 -4.21
C LYS A 352 -10.22 -28.68 -2.92
N GLU A 353 -9.94 -29.97 -3.09
CA GLU A 353 -9.69 -30.94 -2.04
C GLU A 353 -8.43 -30.58 -1.23
N THR A 354 -8.49 -30.92 0.05
CA THR A 354 -7.46 -30.72 1.06
C THR A 354 -6.20 -31.56 0.81
N THR A 355 -5.03 -30.92 0.82
CA THR A 355 -3.81 -31.44 1.47
C THR A 355 -2.97 -30.26 1.96
N GLY A 356 -2.58 -30.27 3.24
CA GLY A 356 -1.94 -29.15 3.93
C GLY A 356 -0.57 -28.73 3.41
N GLY A 357 -0.43 -27.41 3.31
CA GLY A 357 0.81 -26.65 3.11
C GLY A 357 0.44 -25.18 2.89
N MET A 358 1.12 -24.23 3.54
CA MET A 358 0.96 -22.80 3.22
C MET A 358 1.24 -22.58 1.73
N THR A 359 0.36 -21.88 1.05
CA THR A 359 0.51 -21.55 -0.37
C THR A 359 1.02 -20.12 -0.53
N TYR A 360 1.68 -19.84 -1.66
CA TYR A 360 2.17 -18.50 -1.99
C TYR A 360 1.02 -17.46 -2.06
N ALA A 361 -0.20 -17.92 -2.36
CA ALA A 361 -1.42 -17.12 -2.34
C ALA A 361 -1.82 -16.64 -0.94
N ASP A 362 -1.52 -17.42 0.11
CA ASP A 362 -1.81 -17.05 1.50
C ASP A 362 -0.90 -15.90 2.00
N ALA A 363 0.20 -15.62 1.29
CA ALA A 363 1.05 -14.44 1.51
C ALA A 363 0.60 -13.20 0.70
N GLY A 364 -0.56 -13.29 0.04
CA GLY A 364 -1.13 -12.22 -0.79
C GLY A 364 -0.59 -12.17 -2.22
N VAL A 365 -0.04 -13.28 -2.73
CA VAL A 365 0.52 -13.37 -4.09
C VAL A 365 -0.28 -14.33 -4.98
N SER A 366 -1.00 -13.80 -5.95
CA SER A 366 -1.87 -14.55 -6.86
C SER A 366 -1.12 -15.02 -8.10
N ILE A 367 -0.81 -16.32 -8.17
CA ILE A 367 -0.25 -16.96 -9.36
C ILE A 367 -1.22 -16.86 -10.56
N ASP A 368 -2.53 -16.92 -10.31
CA ASP A 368 -3.55 -16.84 -11.36
C ASP A 368 -3.62 -15.44 -11.98
N SER A 369 -3.51 -14.38 -11.17
CA SER A 369 -3.44 -13.00 -11.67
C SER A 369 -2.16 -12.75 -12.46
N GLY A 370 -1.04 -13.35 -12.02
CA GLY A 370 0.21 -13.34 -12.80
C GLY A 370 0.05 -14.03 -14.16
N ASN A 371 -0.62 -15.19 -14.20
CA ASN A 371 -0.92 -15.89 -15.46
C ASN A 371 -1.84 -15.08 -16.38
N GLU A 372 -2.87 -14.42 -15.83
CA GLU A 372 -3.78 -13.55 -16.58
C GLU A 372 -3.04 -12.33 -17.17
N LEU A 373 -2.17 -11.70 -16.39
CA LEU A 373 -1.30 -10.63 -16.86
C LEU A 373 -0.44 -11.10 -18.04
N VAL A 374 0.23 -12.25 -17.90
CA VAL A 374 1.05 -12.83 -18.99
C VAL A 374 0.25 -13.00 -20.26
N GLN A 375 -1.00 -13.50 -20.21
CA GLN A 375 -1.84 -13.61 -21.40
C GLN A 375 -2.18 -12.25 -22.00
N SER A 376 -2.45 -11.25 -21.17
CA SER A 376 -2.85 -9.90 -21.58
C SER A 376 -1.72 -9.14 -22.30
N ILE A 377 -0.48 -9.30 -21.83
CA ILE A 377 0.67 -8.55 -22.37
C ILE A 377 1.37 -9.24 -23.54
N LYS A 378 1.12 -10.54 -23.79
CA LYS A 378 1.80 -11.35 -24.82
C LYS A 378 1.93 -10.66 -26.18
N LYS A 379 0.86 -10.03 -26.66
CA LYS A 379 0.85 -9.35 -27.97
C LYS A 379 1.73 -8.10 -27.96
N ALA A 380 1.71 -7.34 -26.87
CA ALA A 380 2.55 -6.15 -26.71
C ALA A 380 4.03 -6.56 -26.67
N VAL A 381 4.39 -7.58 -25.88
CA VAL A 381 5.76 -8.08 -25.80
C VAL A 381 6.25 -8.62 -27.14
N ALA A 382 5.46 -9.47 -27.82
CA ALA A 382 5.81 -10.02 -29.12
C ALA A 382 6.02 -8.95 -30.21
N SER A 383 5.42 -7.76 -30.07
CA SER A 383 5.64 -6.66 -31.02
C SER A 383 7.04 -6.02 -30.91
N THR A 384 7.82 -6.36 -29.89
CA THR A 384 9.20 -5.88 -29.67
C THR A 384 10.26 -6.81 -30.28
N ARG A 385 9.83 -7.90 -30.94
CA ARG A 385 10.71 -8.88 -31.60
C ARG A 385 11.76 -8.21 -32.48
N ARG A 386 12.98 -8.73 -32.40
CA ARG A 386 14.10 -8.33 -33.26
C ARG A 386 14.97 -9.53 -33.63
N PRO A 387 15.83 -9.44 -34.65
CA PRO A 387 16.79 -10.50 -34.94
C PRO A 387 17.59 -10.90 -33.69
N GLY A 388 17.56 -12.20 -33.38
CA GLY A 388 18.20 -12.80 -32.21
C GLY A 388 17.35 -12.81 -30.93
N ALA A 389 16.19 -12.17 -30.86
CA ALA A 389 15.32 -12.21 -29.67
C ALA A 389 13.84 -12.25 -30.06
N ASP A 390 13.20 -13.39 -29.80
CA ASP A 390 11.81 -13.67 -30.19
C ASP A 390 10.76 -13.03 -29.27
N ALA A 391 11.17 -12.34 -28.20
CA ALA A 391 10.29 -11.67 -27.24
C ALA A 391 9.10 -12.55 -26.82
N GLU A 392 9.38 -13.81 -26.49
CA GLU A 392 8.41 -14.77 -25.99
C GLU A 392 8.50 -14.86 -24.47
N ILE A 393 7.34 -14.77 -23.81
CA ILE A 393 7.21 -14.74 -22.35
C ILE A 393 6.41 -15.93 -21.83
N GLY A 394 6.64 -16.29 -20.56
CA GLY A 394 6.07 -17.46 -19.90
C GLY A 394 7.05 -18.64 -19.73
N GLY A 395 8.29 -18.50 -20.22
CA GLY A 395 9.40 -19.40 -19.92
C GLY A 395 10.29 -18.88 -18.77
N PHE A 396 11.34 -19.63 -18.43
CA PHE A 396 12.24 -19.32 -17.31
C PHE A 396 13.11 -18.05 -17.50
N GLY A 397 13.26 -17.57 -18.73
CA GLY A 397 14.08 -16.39 -19.02
C GLY A 397 14.07 -16.02 -20.49
N GLY A 398 14.47 -14.77 -20.76
CA GLY A 398 14.67 -14.24 -22.09
C GLY A 398 16.01 -14.67 -22.68
N ALA A 399 16.02 -14.99 -23.98
CA ALA A 399 17.24 -15.35 -24.71
C ALA A 399 17.58 -14.32 -25.79
N LEU A 400 18.88 -14.16 -26.05
CA LEU A 400 19.42 -13.37 -27.15
C LEU A 400 20.50 -14.17 -27.88
N ASP A 401 20.24 -14.50 -29.14
CA ASP A 401 21.27 -15.02 -30.06
C ASP A 401 22.04 -13.84 -30.67
N LEU A 402 23.26 -13.64 -30.17
CA LEU A 402 24.15 -12.57 -30.63
C LEU A 402 24.52 -12.69 -32.11
N LYS A 403 24.67 -13.91 -32.63
CA LYS A 403 24.99 -14.13 -34.05
C LYS A 403 23.82 -13.73 -34.92
N ALA A 404 22.61 -14.16 -34.57
CA ALA A 404 21.40 -13.75 -35.28
C ALA A 404 21.11 -12.23 -35.14
N ALA A 405 21.56 -11.60 -34.04
CA ALA A 405 21.51 -10.15 -33.85
C ALA A 405 22.62 -9.39 -34.64
N GLY A 406 23.47 -10.07 -35.40
CA GLY A 406 24.48 -9.47 -36.27
C GLY A 406 25.86 -9.25 -35.62
N TYR A 407 26.19 -10.03 -34.59
CA TYR A 407 27.49 -10.02 -33.91
C TYR A 407 28.23 -11.35 -34.18
N ASP A 408 29.05 -11.37 -35.24
CA ASP A 408 29.84 -12.55 -35.63
C ASP A 408 31.06 -12.80 -34.74
N GLU A 409 31.53 -11.77 -34.04
CA GLU A 409 32.62 -11.84 -33.07
C GLU A 409 32.13 -11.48 -31.67
N PRO A 410 32.79 -11.96 -30.58
CA PRO A 410 32.39 -11.65 -29.21
C PRO A 410 32.32 -10.13 -28.97
N PRO A 411 31.12 -9.57 -28.72
CA PRO A 411 30.97 -8.14 -28.43
C PRO A 411 31.29 -7.82 -26.96
N THR A 412 31.41 -6.54 -26.65
CA THR A 412 31.33 -6.06 -25.27
C THR A 412 29.87 -5.78 -24.93
N LEU A 413 29.37 -6.40 -23.86
CA LEU A 413 28.03 -6.12 -23.36
C LEU A 413 28.06 -4.95 -22.37
N ILE A 414 27.08 -4.07 -22.49
CA ILE A 414 26.84 -2.94 -21.59
C ILE A 414 25.45 -3.10 -21.01
N GLN A 415 25.30 -2.83 -19.71
CA GLN A 415 24.04 -2.97 -18.99
C GLN A 415 23.73 -1.68 -18.24
N ALA A 416 22.45 -1.34 -18.17
CA ALA A 416 21.93 -0.23 -17.39
C ALA A 416 20.71 -0.70 -16.59
N ILE A 417 20.56 -0.18 -15.37
CA ILE A 417 19.42 -0.43 -14.50
C ILE A 417 18.95 0.89 -13.90
N ASP A 418 17.65 1.17 -14.00
CA ASP A 418 17.03 2.39 -13.49
C ASP A 418 15.51 2.22 -13.33
N GLY A 419 14.88 3.11 -12.57
CA GLY A 419 13.44 3.17 -12.34
C GLY A 419 12.78 4.43 -12.92
N VAL A 420 11.47 4.55 -12.71
CA VAL A 420 10.71 5.77 -13.12
C VAL A 420 10.83 6.89 -12.07
N GLY A 421 10.92 6.51 -10.80
CA GLY A 421 10.97 7.44 -9.68
C GLY A 421 9.65 8.16 -9.40
N THR A 422 9.73 9.34 -8.78
CA THR A 422 8.55 10.02 -8.19
C THR A 422 7.52 10.56 -9.19
N LYS A 423 7.76 10.43 -10.51
CA LYS A 423 6.74 10.65 -11.55
C LYS A 423 5.57 9.67 -11.42
N LEU A 424 5.79 8.47 -10.84
CA LEU A 424 4.73 7.50 -10.55
C LEU A 424 3.63 8.07 -9.64
N LYS A 425 3.97 8.97 -8.71
CA LYS A 425 2.96 9.62 -7.85
C LYS A 425 1.99 10.50 -8.65
N LEU A 426 2.43 11.06 -9.77
CA LEU A 426 1.54 11.76 -10.70
C LEU A 426 0.65 10.78 -11.46
N ALA A 427 1.23 9.66 -11.93
CA ALA A 427 0.48 8.60 -12.61
C ALA A 427 -0.64 8.04 -11.72
N PHE A 428 -0.37 7.80 -10.43
CA PHE A 428 -1.39 7.38 -9.46
C PHE A 428 -2.49 8.43 -9.30
N ALA A 429 -2.13 9.71 -9.17
CA ALA A 429 -3.09 10.78 -9.00
C ALA A 429 -3.99 10.99 -10.23
N MET A 430 -3.48 10.64 -11.42
CA MET A 430 -4.20 10.75 -12.69
C MET A 430 -4.90 9.44 -13.12
N ASP A 431 -4.70 8.33 -12.40
CA ASP A 431 -5.12 6.97 -12.80
C ASP A 431 -4.64 6.60 -14.23
N ASP A 432 -3.43 7.06 -14.58
CA ASP A 432 -2.84 6.86 -15.91
C ASP A 432 -1.40 6.33 -15.90
N PHE A 433 -1.27 5.06 -16.25
CA PHE A 433 -0.01 4.30 -16.28
C PHE A 433 0.54 4.06 -17.69
N SER A 434 -0.16 4.55 -18.71
CA SER A 434 0.12 4.19 -20.11
C SER A 434 1.46 4.71 -20.65
N THR A 435 1.96 5.83 -20.12
CA THR A 435 3.19 6.47 -20.61
C THR A 435 4.41 6.22 -19.72
N VAL A 436 4.22 5.88 -18.43
CA VAL A 436 5.34 5.70 -17.49
C VAL A 436 6.16 4.43 -17.75
N GLY A 437 5.62 3.47 -18.52
CA GLY A 437 6.43 2.37 -19.07
C GLY A 437 7.45 2.82 -20.11
N ILE A 438 7.14 3.86 -20.91
CA ILE A 438 8.09 4.46 -21.85
C ILE A 438 9.19 5.19 -21.09
N ASP A 439 8.82 5.90 -20.01
CA ASP A 439 9.78 6.54 -19.11
C ASP A 439 10.78 5.53 -18.53
N LEU A 440 10.30 4.36 -18.09
CA LEU A 440 11.16 3.30 -17.55
C LEU A 440 12.22 2.85 -18.57
N VAL A 441 11.79 2.59 -19.81
CA VAL A 441 12.72 2.19 -20.88
C VAL A 441 13.69 3.32 -21.19
N ALA A 442 13.20 4.55 -21.33
CA ALA A 442 14.01 5.71 -21.71
C ALA A 442 15.15 5.98 -20.74
N MET A 443 14.91 5.87 -19.43
CA MET A 443 15.94 6.06 -18.40
C MET A 443 17.11 5.11 -18.60
N ASN A 444 16.82 3.86 -18.92
CA ASN A 444 17.81 2.81 -19.10
C ASN A 444 18.53 2.87 -20.46
N VAL A 445 17.77 2.95 -21.56
CA VAL A 445 18.37 2.86 -22.91
C VAL A 445 19.15 4.11 -23.28
N ASN A 446 18.77 5.28 -22.73
CA ASN A 446 19.54 6.50 -22.90
C ASN A 446 20.86 6.45 -22.11
N ASP A 447 20.90 5.86 -20.91
CA ASP A 447 22.15 5.63 -20.16
C ASP A 447 23.04 4.55 -20.77
N LEU A 448 22.45 3.65 -21.54
CA LEU A 448 23.18 2.62 -22.26
C LEU A 448 23.83 3.17 -23.54
N ILE A 449 23.08 3.92 -24.36
CA ILE A 449 23.56 4.43 -25.65
C ILE A 449 24.67 5.48 -25.50
N VAL A 450 24.74 6.20 -24.37
CA VAL A 450 25.84 7.17 -24.12
C VAL A 450 27.23 6.51 -24.06
N GLN A 451 27.28 5.19 -23.86
CA GLN A 451 28.52 4.41 -23.92
C GLN A 451 28.84 3.87 -25.32
N GLY A 452 27.98 4.16 -26.30
CA GLY A 452 28.11 3.71 -27.68
C GLY A 452 27.48 2.34 -27.98
N ALA A 453 26.86 1.69 -26.99
CA ALA A 453 26.25 0.37 -27.17
C ALA A 453 24.83 0.46 -27.76
N GLU A 454 24.53 -0.42 -28.70
CA GLU A 454 23.17 -0.58 -29.24
C GLU A 454 22.31 -1.37 -28.22
N PRO A 455 21.15 -0.85 -27.77
CA PRO A 455 20.24 -1.62 -26.94
C PRO A 455 19.73 -2.86 -27.67
N LEU A 456 19.83 -4.04 -27.05
CA LEU A 456 19.40 -5.32 -27.64
C LEU A 456 18.18 -5.88 -26.91
N THR A 457 18.23 -5.94 -25.58
CA THR A 457 17.15 -6.50 -24.76
C THR A 457 16.80 -5.57 -23.60
N PHE A 458 15.58 -5.72 -23.12
CA PHE A 458 15.05 -5.04 -21.95
C PHE A 458 14.32 -6.05 -21.06
N MET A 459 14.41 -5.85 -19.75
CA MET A 459 13.63 -6.57 -18.76
C MET A 459 13.03 -5.59 -17.74
N ASP A 460 11.82 -5.85 -17.29
CA ASP A 460 11.15 -5.03 -16.27
C ASP A 460 10.87 -5.80 -14.98
N TYR A 461 10.81 -5.06 -13.88
CA TYR A 461 10.39 -5.54 -12.56
C TYR A 461 9.27 -4.62 -12.08
N TYR A 462 8.09 -5.16 -11.86
CA TYR A 462 6.91 -4.44 -11.39
C TYR A 462 6.54 -4.94 -10.00
N ALA A 463 6.57 -4.06 -8.99
CA ALA A 463 6.27 -4.41 -7.61
C ALA A 463 5.10 -3.58 -7.08
N CYS A 464 4.06 -4.24 -6.58
CA CYS A 464 2.83 -3.59 -6.15
C CYS A 464 2.28 -4.20 -4.86
N SER A 465 1.30 -3.55 -4.22
CA SER A 465 0.66 -4.12 -3.03
C SER A 465 -0.21 -5.33 -3.38
N LYS A 466 -1.00 -5.18 -4.45
CA LYS A 466 -1.88 -6.18 -5.01
C LYS A 466 -1.92 -5.94 -6.51
N LEU A 467 -1.81 -7.01 -7.29
CA LEU A 467 -1.77 -6.92 -8.73
C LEU A 467 -3.15 -6.56 -9.28
N ASP A 468 -3.24 -5.36 -9.85
CA ASP A 468 -4.33 -4.99 -10.76
C ASP A 468 -3.87 -5.28 -12.20
N VAL A 469 -4.46 -6.31 -12.81
CA VAL A 469 -4.08 -6.80 -14.14
C VAL A 469 -4.28 -5.71 -15.21
N ARG A 470 -5.31 -4.86 -15.08
CA ARG A 470 -5.59 -3.80 -16.06
C ARG A 470 -4.50 -2.73 -16.00
N ASP A 471 -4.15 -2.28 -14.80
CA ASP A 471 -3.16 -1.23 -14.62
C ASP A 471 -1.75 -1.72 -14.98
N ALA A 472 -1.38 -2.94 -14.58
CA ALA A 472 -0.13 -3.57 -14.98
C ALA A 472 -0.04 -3.81 -16.50
N THR A 473 -1.15 -4.18 -17.16
CA THR A 473 -1.18 -4.32 -18.62
C THR A 473 -0.89 -2.99 -19.32
N ARG A 474 -1.55 -1.90 -18.89
CA ARG A 474 -1.30 -0.55 -19.45
C ARG A 474 0.16 -0.12 -19.28
N PHE A 475 0.75 -0.43 -18.12
CA PHE A 475 2.15 -0.15 -17.85
C PHE A 475 3.08 -0.91 -18.81
N VAL A 476 2.91 -2.24 -18.93
CA VAL A 476 3.75 -3.08 -19.78
C VAL A 476 3.57 -2.77 -21.27
N GLU A 477 2.36 -2.36 -21.70
CA GLU A 477 2.15 -1.85 -23.06
C GLU A 477 3.01 -0.60 -23.34
N GLY A 478 3.15 0.28 -22.35
CA GLY A 478 4.08 1.42 -22.40
C GLY A 478 5.55 0.99 -22.44
N VAL A 479 5.94 -0.03 -21.66
CA VAL A 479 7.31 -0.60 -21.72
C VAL A 479 7.58 -1.17 -23.11
N ALA A 480 6.64 -1.92 -23.68
CA ALA A 480 6.76 -2.46 -25.03
C ALA A 480 6.87 -1.35 -26.09
N GLU A 481 6.13 -0.25 -25.95
CA GLU A 481 6.27 0.93 -26.81
C GLU A 481 7.65 1.57 -26.69
N GLY A 482 8.16 1.75 -25.47
CA GLY A 482 9.53 2.23 -25.27
C GLY A 482 10.57 1.32 -25.94
N CYS A 483 10.41 0.00 -25.81
CA CYS A 483 11.30 -0.98 -26.44
C CYS A 483 11.27 -0.88 -27.97
N ARG A 484 10.09 -0.71 -28.59
CA ARG A 484 9.96 -0.49 -30.04
C ARG A 484 10.67 0.79 -30.49
N GLN A 485 10.52 1.88 -29.75
CA GLN A 485 11.21 3.14 -30.06
C GLN A 485 12.74 3.01 -29.94
N ALA A 486 13.22 2.23 -28.96
CA ALA A 486 14.64 1.96 -28.74
C ALA A 486 15.22 0.90 -29.69
N GLY A 487 14.39 0.08 -30.32
CA GLY A 487 14.82 -1.05 -31.15
C GLY A 487 15.34 -2.26 -30.36
N CYS A 488 14.93 -2.41 -29.10
CA CYS A 488 15.26 -3.58 -28.27
C CYS A 488 14.03 -4.49 -28.08
N ALA A 489 14.29 -5.76 -27.74
CA ALA A 489 13.24 -6.70 -27.38
C ALA A 489 12.98 -6.68 -25.87
N LEU A 490 11.71 -6.65 -25.48
CA LEU A 490 11.28 -6.96 -24.12
C LEU A 490 11.32 -8.49 -23.96
N VAL A 491 12.34 -9.01 -23.29
CA VAL A 491 12.63 -10.46 -23.27
C VAL A 491 12.14 -11.16 -22.01
N GLY A 492 11.67 -10.41 -21.02
CA GLY A 492 11.12 -10.95 -19.80
C GLY A 492 10.90 -9.85 -18.77
N GLY A 493 10.22 -10.21 -17.70
CA GLY A 493 10.03 -9.33 -16.57
C GLY A 493 9.52 -10.13 -15.38
N GLU A 494 9.39 -9.47 -14.24
CA GLU A 494 8.91 -10.08 -13.01
C GLU A 494 7.83 -9.19 -12.37
N THR A 495 6.79 -9.82 -11.83
CA THR A 495 5.70 -9.14 -11.15
C THR A 495 5.63 -9.62 -9.71
N ALA A 496 5.91 -8.72 -8.76
CA ALA A 496 5.89 -9.01 -7.35
C ALA A 496 4.69 -8.35 -6.66
N GLU A 497 3.86 -9.16 -6.00
CA GLU A 497 2.89 -8.67 -5.01
C GLU A 497 3.57 -8.67 -3.64
N MET A 498 3.72 -7.47 -3.06
CA MET A 498 4.40 -7.26 -1.79
C MET A 498 3.47 -6.47 -0.84
N PRO A 499 2.33 -7.08 -0.43
CA PRO A 499 1.43 -6.46 0.53
C PRO A 499 2.19 -6.12 1.82
N GLY A 500 2.00 -4.90 2.32
CA GLY A 500 2.73 -4.37 3.49
C GLY A 500 3.98 -3.55 3.15
N MET A 501 4.55 -3.68 1.93
CA MET A 501 5.59 -2.77 1.44
C MET A 501 5.00 -1.61 0.62
N TYR A 502 4.09 -1.94 -0.31
CA TYR A 502 3.35 -0.96 -1.10
C TYR A 502 1.92 -0.80 -0.55
N GLN A 503 1.25 0.31 -0.86
CA GLN A 503 -0.11 0.60 -0.38
C GLN A 503 -1.07 0.90 -1.54
N GLY A 504 -2.29 0.36 -1.47
CA GLY A 504 -3.34 0.65 -2.43
C GLY A 504 -2.94 0.31 -3.87
N LYS A 505 -3.08 1.29 -4.78
CA LYS A 505 -2.69 1.18 -6.19
C LYS A 505 -1.22 1.53 -6.46
N GLU A 506 -0.45 1.85 -5.43
CA GLU A 506 0.94 2.23 -5.63
C GLU A 506 1.76 1.01 -6.06
N PHE A 507 2.62 1.24 -7.05
CA PHE A 507 3.64 0.30 -7.47
C PHE A 507 4.99 1.02 -7.63
N ASP A 508 6.07 0.26 -7.59
CA ASP A 508 7.36 0.70 -8.10
C ASP A 508 7.75 -0.16 -9.30
N ALA A 509 8.56 0.40 -10.18
CA ALA A 509 9.02 -0.29 -11.37
C ALA A 509 10.51 -0.05 -11.62
N GLY A 510 11.24 -1.14 -11.78
CA GLY A 510 12.64 -1.17 -12.21
C GLY A 510 12.76 -1.74 -13.62
N GLY A 511 13.78 -1.31 -14.34
CA GLY A 511 14.05 -1.75 -15.70
C GLY A 511 15.52 -2.04 -15.88
N ALA A 512 15.86 -3.01 -16.72
CA ALA A 512 17.22 -3.40 -17.02
C ALA A 512 17.39 -3.53 -18.54
N ALA A 513 18.25 -2.68 -19.12
CA ALA A 513 18.62 -2.77 -20.52
C ALA A 513 19.97 -3.48 -20.68
N THR A 514 20.07 -4.37 -21.66
CA THR A 514 21.35 -4.92 -22.12
C THR A 514 21.56 -4.57 -23.58
N GLY A 515 22.75 -4.08 -23.89
CA GLY A 515 23.15 -3.71 -25.23
C GLY A 515 24.57 -4.17 -25.52
N ALA A 516 24.97 -4.03 -26.77
CA ALA A 516 26.25 -4.55 -27.22
C ALA A 516 27.00 -3.57 -28.11
N LEU A 517 28.31 -3.57 -27.91
CA LEU A 517 29.29 -2.86 -28.71
C LEU A 517 30.07 -3.89 -29.53
N LYS A 518 30.11 -3.70 -30.86
CA LYS A 518 30.86 -4.60 -31.76
C LYS A 518 32.34 -4.61 -31.38
N ARG A 519 32.99 -5.76 -31.57
CA ARG A 519 34.43 -5.90 -31.33
C ARG A 519 35.22 -4.82 -32.09
N GLY A 520 36.22 -4.25 -31.43
CA GLY A 520 37.09 -3.21 -31.99
C GLY A 520 36.52 -1.78 -31.90
N ARG A 521 35.24 -1.62 -31.56
CA ARG A 521 34.67 -0.29 -31.29
C ARG A 521 35.03 0.14 -29.87
N LYS A 522 35.29 1.44 -29.71
CA LYS A 522 35.66 2.03 -28.42
C LYS A 522 34.42 2.35 -27.60
N VAL A 523 34.46 2.02 -26.31
CA VAL A 523 33.44 2.45 -25.35
C VAL A 523 33.54 3.96 -25.15
N LEU A 524 32.43 4.67 -25.28
CA LEU A 524 32.35 6.10 -25.03
C LEU A 524 32.10 6.37 -23.53
N PRO A 525 32.52 7.54 -23.00
CA PRO A 525 33.23 8.63 -23.67
C PRO A 525 34.71 8.32 -23.97
N ASP A 526 35.20 8.75 -25.13
CA ASP A 526 36.63 8.78 -25.46
C ASP A 526 37.30 10.02 -24.87
N LYS A 527 37.53 9.97 -23.56
CA LYS A 527 38.17 11.06 -22.80
C LYS A 527 39.58 11.42 -23.28
N ALA A 528 40.27 10.50 -23.96
CA ALA A 528 41.63 10.74 -24.45
C ALA A 528 41.63 11.53 -25.77
N ALA A 529 40.56 11.44 -26.55
CA ALA A 529 40.42 12.18 -27.80
C ALA A 529 39.83 13.59 -27.61
N MET A 530 39.19 13.86 -26.47
CA MET A 530 38.64 15.17 -26.14
C MET A 530 39.74 16.21 -25.90
N LYS A 531 39.55 17.40 -26.47
CA LYS A 531 40.44 18.56 -26.32
C LYS A 531 39.64 19.85 -26.20
N GLU A 532 40.32 20.89 -25.73
CA GLU A 532 39.79 22.25 -25.76
C GLU A 532 39.39 22.67 -27.18
N GLY A 533 38.22 23.29 -27.32
CA GLY A 533 37.64 23.72 -28.59
C GLY A 533 36.72 22.70 -29.25
N ASP A 534 36.66 21.45 -28.77
CA ASP A 534 35.65 20.50 -29.23
C ASP A 534 34.23 21.02 -28.93
N THR A 535 33.27 20.76 -29.82
CA THR A 535 31.93 21.34 -29.78
C THR A 535 30.96 20.48 -28.98
N LEU A 536 30.05 21.14 -28.26
CA LEU A 536 28.93 20.51 -27.59
C LEU A 536 27.66 20.66 -28.44
N ILE A 537 26.98 19.53 -28.68
CA ILE A 537 25.70 19.46 -29.38
C ILE A 537 24.63 19.02 -28.37
N GLY A 538 23.49 19.72 -28.31
CA GLY A 538 22.35 19.38 -27.46
C GLY A 538 21.19 18.79 -28.25
N LEU A 539 20.48 17.82 -27.66
CA LEU A 539 19.18 17.33 -28.15
C LEU A 539 18.07 17.74 -27.18
N LYS A 540 16.97 18.25 -27.74
CA LYS A 540 15.83 18.77 -26.98
C LYS A 540 15.12 17.67 -26.18
N SER A 541 14.81 17.97 -24.92
CA SER A 541 13.89 17.18 -24.09
C SER A 541 12.43 17.37 -24.53
N SER A 542 11.55 16.47 -24.10
CA SER A 542 10.09 16.55 -24.28
C SER A 542 9.41 17.33 -23.16
N GLY A 543 10.15 17.72 -22.12
CA GLY A 543 9.63 18.35 -20.92
C GLY A 543 10.51 18.03 -19.72
N VAL A 544 9.90 17.69 -18.58
CA VAL A 544 10.61 17.39 -17.33
C VAL A 544 11.33 16.03 -17.39
N HIS A 545 10.90 15.12 -18.28
CA HIS A 545 11.34 13.71 -18.33
C HIS A 545 10.92 12.92 -17.08
N SER A 546 11.83 12.23 -16.40
CA SER A 546 11.55 11.43 -15.20
C SER A 546 12.27 11.91 -13.94
N ASN A 547 12.83 13.13 -13.96
CA ASN A 547 13.67 13.66 -12.87
C ASN A 547 13.10 14.95 -12.26
N GLY A 548 13.32 15.15 -10.96
CA GLY A 548 12.86 16.37 -10.25
C GLY A 548 11.36 16.43 -9.93
N PHE A 549 10.61 15.33 -10.10
CA PHE A 549 9.16 15.30 -9.86
C PHE A 549 8.75 15.56 -8.41
N SER A 550 9.63 15.29 -7.43
CA SER A 550 9.41 15.72 -6.04
C SER A 550 9.30 17.24 -5.91
N LEU A 551 10.12 18.01 -6.63
CA LEU A 551 10.05 19.47 -6.63
C LEU A 551 8.84 19.96 -7.44
N VAL A 552 8.58 19.35 -8.61
CA VAL A 552 7.39 19.66 -9.43
C VAL A 552 6.12 19.56 -8.60
N ARG A 553 5.89 18.44 -7.90
CA ARG A 553 4.69 18.24 -7.09
C ARG A 553 4.56 19.27 -5.98
N LYS A 554 5.65 19.59 -5.28
CA LYS A 554 5.66 20.64 -4.24
C LYS A 554 5.31 22.02 -4.79
N ILE A 555 5.76 22.35 -6.01
CA ILE A 555 5.45 23.63 -6.65
C ILE A 555 3.95 23.70 -6.99
N ILE A 556 3.42 22.64 -7.63
CA ILE A 556 2.00 22.55 -8.00
C ILE A 556 1.09 22.67 -6.77
N GLU A 557 1.40 21.93 -5.70
CA GLU A 557 0.69 21.99 -4.43
C GLU A 557 0.74 23.40 -3.81
N LYS A 558 1.93 24.02 -3.77
CA LYS A 558 2.12 25.34 -3.16
C LYS A 558 1.34 26.45 -3.86
N VAL A 559 1.15 26.35 -5.17
CA VAL A 559 0.35 27.32 -5.93
C VAL A 559 -1.14 26.97 -6.00
N GLY A 560 -1.55 25.86 -5.38
CA GLY A 560 -2.94 25.43 -5.30
C GLY A 560 -3.53 24.93 -6.62
N LEU A 561 -2.70 24.41 -7.54
CA LEU A 561 -3.17 23.81 -8.79
C LEU A 561 -3.46 22.32 -8.61
N SER A 562 -4.56 21.84 -9.19
CA SER A 562 -4.84 20.41 -9.37
C SER A 562 -4.20 19.88 -10.65
N PHE A 563 -3.90 18.59 -10.70
CA PHE A 563 -3.43 17.95 -11.94
C PHE A 563 -4.50 17.90 -13.04
N THR A 564 -5.77 18.01 -12.68
CA THR A 564 -6.89 18.06 -13.64
C THR A 564 -7.18 19.47 -14.17
N ASP A 565 -6.56 20.51 -13.60
CA ASP A 565 -6.73 21.88 -14.08
C ASP A 565 -6.06 22.07 -15.44
N GLN A 566 -6.53 23.08 -16.19
CA GLN A 566 -5.88 23.50 -17.43
C GLN A 566 -4.42 23.91 -17.15
N ALA A 567 -3.48 23.42 -17.96
CA ALA A 567 -2.07 23.74 -17.77
C ALA A 567 -1.82 25.24 -18.03
N PRO A 568 -1.25 25.99 -17.06
CA PRO A 568 -0.96 27.41 -17.25
C PRO A 568 0.00 27.71 -18.41
N TRP A 569 0.83 26.75 -18.79
CA TRP A 569 1.82 26.84 -19.86
C TRP A 569 1.30 26.32 -21.21
N ASP A 570 0.18 25.60 -21.24
CA ASP A 570 -0.40 25.06 -22.47
C ASP A 570 -1.92 24.91 -22.34
N LYS A 571 -2.66 25.76 -23.08
CA LYS A 571 -4.13 25.79 -23.05
C LYS A 571 -4.78 24.53 -23.64
N GLY A 572 -4.05 23.74 -24.43
CA GLY A 572 -4.56 22.52 -25.08
C GLY A 572 -4.60 21.28 -24.19
N THR A 573 -4.08 21.36 -22.96
CA THR A 573 -3.92 20.20 -22.08
C THR A 573 -4.15 20.55 -20.61
N THR A 574 -4.14 19.53 -19.76
CA THR A 574 -4.20 19.66 -18.29
C THR A 574 -2.80 19.58 -17.70
N VAL A 575 -2.61 20.11 -16.49
CA VAL A 575 -1.35 20.02 -15.73
C VAL A 575 -0.81 18.57 -15.71
N GLY A 576 -1.64 17.61 -15.33
CA GLY A 576 -1.26 16.21 -15.19
C GLY A 576 -0.88 15.55 -16.51
N LYS A 577 -1.71 15.69 -17.55
CA LYS A 577 -1.39 15.17 -18.90
C LYS A 577 -0.09 15.74 -19.46
N SER A 578 0.16 17.05 -19.31
CA SER A 578 1.42 17.66 -19.77
C SER A 578 2.64 17.16 -19.00
N LEU A 579 2.51 16.96 -17.69
CA LEU A 579 3.59 16.44 -16.85
C LEU A 579 3.81 14.94 -17.03
N LEU A 580 2.81 14.19 -17.53
CA LEU A 580 2.93 12.78 -17.92
C LEU A 580 3.50 12.56 -19.33
N GLU A 581 3.87 13.63 -20.04
CA GLU A 581 4.59 13.53 -21.33
C GLU A 581 5.81 12.62 -21.15
N PRO A 582 5.95 11.54 -21.96
CA PRO A 582 6.99 10.55 -21.77
C PRO A 582 8.38 11.11 -22.06
N THR A 583 9.37 10.56 -21.38
CA THR A 583 10.78 10.82 -21.63
C THR A 583 11.14 10.41 -23.04
N ARG A 584 11.83 11.30 -23.75
CA ARG A 584 12.27 11.06 -25.12
C ARG A 584 13.36 9.98 -25.16
N ILE A 585 13.21 9.02 -26.07
CA ILE A 585 14.21 7.99 -26.35
C ILE A 585 15.11 8.47 -27.49
N TYR A 586 16.42 8.57 -27.24
CA TYR A 586 17.39 9.14 -28.20
C TYR A 586 18.17 8.08 -29.00
N VAL A 587 17.86 6.81 -28.83
CA VAL A 587 18.66 5.69 -29.35
C VAL A 587 18.87 5.78 -30.85
N LYS A 588 17.79 5.92 -31.64
CA LYS A 588 17.86 5.94 -33.11
C LYS A 588 18.79 7.04 -33.66
N PRO A 589 18.62 8.33 -33.31
CA PRO A 589 19.52 9.37 -33.81
C PRO A 589 20.95 9.23 -33.29
N LEU A 590 21.14 8.85 -32.03
CA LEU A 590 22.48 8.67 -31.48
C LEU A 590 23.21 7.50 -32.16
N LYS A 591 22.52 6.37 -32.39
CA LYS A 591 23.08 5.22 -33.10
C LYS A 591 23.57 5.61 -34.49
N ALA A 592 22.80 6.40 -35.24
CA ALA A 592 23.21 6.86 -36.57
C ALA A 592 24.52 7.67 -36.55
N ALA A 593 24.72 8.51 -35.52
CA ALA A 593 25.95 9.26 -35.34
C ALA A 593 27.11 8.39 -34.78
N ILE A 594 26.80 7.45 -33.88
CA ILE A 594 27.77 6.48 -33.36
C ILE A 594 28.32 5.63 -34.50
N ASP A 595 27.47 5.10 -35.38
CA ASP A 595 27.87 4.24 -36.50
C ASP A 595 28.88 4.94 -37.44
N GLN A 596 28.81 6.28 -37.56
CA GLN A 596 29.76 7.12 -38.32
C GLN A 596 31.04 7.50 -37.56
N GLU A 597 31.17 7.13 -36.28
CA GLU A 597 32.35 7.40 -35.44
C GLU A 597 32.68 8.89 -35.33
N VAL A 598 31.64 9.71 -35.24
CA VAL A 598 31.74 11.17 -35.13
C VAL A 598 31.64 11.70 -33.69
N LEU A 599 31.25 10.85 -32.73
CA LEU A 599 31.04 11.27 -31.34
C LEU A 599 32.26 10.99 -30.46
N LEU A 600 32.61 11.93 -29.59
CA LEU A 600 33.65 11.77 -28.57
C LEU A 600 33.07 11.36 -27.21
N GLY A 601 31.85 11.79 -26.89
CA GLY A 601 31.19 11.45 -25.64
C GLY A 601 29.77 11.97 -25.61
N MET A 602 28.97 11.45 -24.69
CA MET A 602 27.58 11.85 -24.51
C MET A 602 27.24 11.88 -23.02
N ALA A 603 26.31 12.76 -22.65
CA ALA A 603 25.75 12.88 -21.32
C ALA A 603 24.23 12.92 -21.42
N HIS A 604 23.58 11.89 -20.87
CA HIS A 604 22.14 11.87 -20.65
C HIS A 604 21.82 12.79 -19.48
N ILE A 605 20.94 13.77 -19.69
CA ILE A 605 20.68 14.81 -18.69
C ILE A 605 19.49 14.40 -17.82
N THR A 606 19.81 13.85 -16.64
CA THR A 606 18.86 13.28 -15.68
C THR A 606 18.89 14.03 -14.34
N GLY A 607 18.80 13.34 -13.21
CA GLY A 607 18.98 13.94 -11.89
C GLY A 607 20.35 14.60 -11.75
N GLY A 608 20.40 15.78 -11.15
CA GLY A 608 21.60 16.61 -11.12
C GLY A 608 21.78 17.53 -12.35
N GLY A 609 20.85 17.44 -13.32
CA GLY A 609 20.73 18.40 -14.43
C GLY A 609 21.98 18.50 -15.29
N LEU A 610 22.26 19.68 -15.83
CA LEU A 610 23.44 19.93 -16.66
C LEU A 610 24.73 19.85 -15.84
N GLU A 611 24.71 20.42 -14.63
CA GLU A 611 25.90 20.59 -13.77
C GLU A 611 26.50 19.25 -13.31
N ASP A 612 25.68 18.25 -12.96
CA ASP A 612 26.20 16.98 -12.44
C ASP A 612 26.42 15.92 -13.53
N ASN A 613 25.70 15.98 -14.66
CA ASN A 613 25.75 14.95 -15.69
C ASN A 613 26.84 15.18 -16.74
N ILE A 614 27.02 16.42 -17.21
CA ILE A 614 28.02 16.74 -18.23
C ILE A 614 29.45 16.42 -17.76
N PRO A 615 29.89 16.78 -16.53
CA PRO A 615 31.25 16.49 -16.09
C PRO A 615 31.61 15.01 -16.06
N ARG A 616 30.61 14.11 -15.94
CA ARG A 616 30.84 12.65 -15.92
C ARG A 616 31.45 12.16 -17.23
N MET A 617 31.09 12.78 -18.36
CA MET A 617 31.66 12.42 -19.67
C MET A 617 33.04 13.02 -19.95
N LEU A 618 33.46 14.05 -19.20
CA LEU A 618 34.69 14.81 -19.49
C LEU A 618 35.94 14.24 -18.80
N PRO A 619 37.15 14.46 -19.35
CA PRO A 619 38.40 14.30 -18.61
C PRO A 619 38.58 15.43 -17.57
N LYS A 620 39.35 15.16 -16.51
CA LYS A 620 39.49 16.10 -15.37
C LYS A 620 39.97 17.51 -15.73
N HIS A 621 40.75 17.64 -16.81
CA HIS A 621 41.35 18.90 -17.25
C HIS A 621 40.43 19.74 -18.16
N LEU A 622 39.26 19.21 -18.56
CA LEU A 622 38.30 19.93 -19.39
C LEU A 622 37.00 20.22 -18.62
N ALA A 623 36.35 21.29 -19.02
CA ALA A 623 35.02 21.70 -18.57
C ALA A 623 34.14 22.02 -19.80
N ALA A 624 32.83 22.04 -19.61
CA ALA A 624 31.88 22.45 -20.63
C ALA A 624 31.52 23.92 -20.48
N GLU A 625 31.72 24.73 -21.51
CA GLU A 625 31.18 26.09 -21.59
C GLU A 625 29.95 26.10 -22.51
N MET A 626 28.81 26.57 -22.01
CA MET A 626 27.55 26.58 -22.76
C MET A 626 26.87 27.95 -22.69
N ASP A 627 26.25 28.40 -23.79
CA ASP A 627 25.44 29.62 -23.82
C ASP A 627 23.96 29.25 -23.80
N VAL A 628 23.26 29.59 -22.71
CA VAL A 628 21.88 29.17 -22.49
C VAL A 628 20.87 29.76 -23.48
N ALA A 629 21.25 30.78 -24.26
CA ALA A 629 20.37 31.29 -25.33
C ALA A 629 20.35 30.41 -26.58
N THR A 630 21.22 29.40 -26.67
CA THR A 630 21.34 28.56 -27.87
C THR A 630 20.29 27.44 -27.94
N TRP A 631 19.51 27.23 -26.88
CA TRP A 631 18.37 26.31 -26.89
C TRP A 631 17.13 26.91 -26.21
N PRO A 632 15.92 26.52 -26.65
CA PRO A 632 14.70 26.93 -25.99
C PRO A 632 14.45 26.09 -24.72
N VAL A 633 14.03 26.76 -23.64
CA VAL A 633 13.49 26.08 -22.45
C VAL A 633 12.01 25.75 -22.68
N PRO A 634 11.55 24.50 -22.44
CA PRO A 634 10.15 24.15 -22.53
C PRO A 634 9.27 25.02 -21.62
N ALA A 635 8.10 25.45 -22.11
CA ALA A 635 7.19 26.32 -21.38
C ALA A 635 6.81 25.77 -19.99
N THR A 636 6.64 24.44 -19.88
CA THR A 636 6.43 23.74 -18.61
C THR A 636 7.55 24.00 -17.60
N LEU A 637 8.82 23.89 -18.02
CA LEU A 637 9.97 24.10 -17.15
C LEU A 637 10.15 25.58 -16.78
N SER A 638 9.96 26.49 -17.74
CA SER A 638 9.97 27.93 -17.48
C SER A 638 8.90 28.33 -16.45
N TRP A 639 7.68 27.82 -16.61
CA TRP A 639 6.60 28.07 -15.67
C TRP A 639 6.92 27.49 -14.28
N LEU A 640 7.42 26.25 -14.20
CA LEU A 640 7.79 25.62 -12.94
C LEU A 640 8.87 26.42 -12.20
N LYS A 641 9.89 26.90 -12.92
CA LYS A 641 10.93 27.77 -12.35
C LYS A 641 10.33 29.03 -11.73
N GLN A 642 9.47 29.74 -12.48
CA GLN A 642 8.84 30.98 -12.04
C GLN A 642 7.90 30.74 -10.85
N ALA A 643 6.97 29.78 -10.97
CA ALA A 643 6.01 29.44 -9.92
C ALA A 643 6.69 28.96 -8.62
N GLY A 644 7.78 28.19 -8.75
CA GLY A 644 8.58 27.71 -7.64
C GLY A 644 9.56 28.72 -7.05
N LYS A 645 9.79 29.85 -7.73
CA LYS A 645 10.89 30.79 -7.44
C LYS A 645 12.25 30.07 -7.37
N VAL A 646 12.46 29.12 -8.29
CA VAL A 646 13.69 28.32 -8.36
C VAL A 646 14.79 29.19 -8.97
N THR A 647 15.94 29.26 -8.29
CA THR A 647 17.10 30.02 -8.79
C THR A 647 17.64 29.38 -10.06
N SER A 648 18.27 30.17 -10.94
CA SER A 648 18.83 29.65 -12.20
C SER A 648 19.87 28.54 -11.99
N ARG A 649 20.62 28.60 -10.89
CA ARG A 649 21.56 27.52 -10.52
C ARG A 649 20.85 26.24 -10.09
N GLU A 650 19.83 26.34 -9.23
CA GLU A 650 19.04 25.18 -8.82
C GLU A 650 18.25 24.60 -10.01
N PHE A 651 17.82 25.45 -10.95
CA PHE A 651 17.18 25.05 -12.20
C PHE A 651 18.12 24.19 -13.07
N ALA A 652 19.38 24.62 -13.23
CA ALA A 652 20.41 23.88 -13.96
C ALA A 652 20.83 22.56 -13.29
N ARG A 653 20.74 22.48 -11.96
CA ARG A 653 21.11 21.31 -11.17
C ARG A 653 19.95 20.34 -10.95
N THR A 654 18.71 20.78 -11.05
CA THR A 654 17.55 19.91 -10.80
C THR A 654 16.98 19.30 -12.07
N TRP A 655 16.85 20.10 -13.13
CA TRP A 655 16.16 19.71 -14.35
C TRP A 655 17.08 19.81 -15.57
N ASN A 656 16.61 19.22 -16.67
CA ASN A 656 17.32 19.19 -17.94
C ASN A 656 17.38 20.54 -18.67
N THR A 657 16.63 21.55 -18.22
CA THR A 657 16.56 22.91 -18.79
C THR A 657 16.22 22.97 -20.28
N GLY A 658 15.64 21.89 -20.84
CA GLY A 658 15.31 21.78 -22.27
C GLY A 658 16.22 20.87 -23.08
N LEU A 659 17.34 20.39 -22.52
CA LEU A 659 18.26 19.47 -23.21
C LEU A 659 18.26 18.12 -22.51
N GLY A 660 17.73 17.07 -23.15
CA GLY A 660 17.79 15.72 -22.55
C GLY A 660 19.08 14.96 -22.85
N MET A 661 19.89 15.42 -23.81
CA MET A 661 21.17 14.82 -24.16
C MET A 661 22.16 15.91 -24.58
N VAL A 662 23.42 15.81 -24.13
CA VAL A 662 24.53 16.65 -24.57
C VAL A 662 25.66 15.77 -25.11
N ILE A 663 26.25 16.16 -26.23
CA ILE A 663 27.17 15.34 -27.02
C ILE A 663 28.45 16.14 -27.27
N ALA A 664 29.61 15.57 -26.97
CA ALA A 664 30.91 16.13 -27.34
C ALA A 664 31.36 15.58 -28.70
N VAL A 665 31.75 16.49 -29.60
CA VAL A 665 32.18 16.18 -30.97
C VAL A 665 33.41 17.00 -31.32
N SER A 666 34.37 16.41 -32.03
CA SER A 666 35.55 17.19 -32.43
C SER A 666 35.19 18.28 -33.43
N ALA A 667 35.89 19.42 -33.37
CA ALA A 667 35.55 20.61 -34.14
C ALA A 667 35.45 20.37 -35.67
N ASP A 668 36.22 19.42 -36.21
CA ASP A 668 36.23 19.03 -37.62
C ASP A 668 35.09 18.07 -38.02
N LYS A 669 34.43 17.44 -37.05
CA LYS A 669 33.34 16.46 -37.27
C LYS A 669 31.94 17.00 -36.97
N VAL A 670 31.82 18.28 -36.58
CA VAL A 670 30.56 18.88 -36.14
C VAL A 670 29.47 18.78 -37.20
N ASP A 671 29.78 19.14 -38.45
CA ASP A 671 28.76 19.15 -39.51
C ASP A 671 28.28 17.74 -39.87
N ALA A 672 29.19 16.76 -39.85
CA ALA A 672 28.85 15.35 -40.02
C ALA A 672 27.94 14.85 -38.89
N ALA A 673 28.24 15.20 -37.63
CA ALA A 673 27.40 14.83 -36.49
C ALA A 673 26.01 15.49 -36.55
N MET A 674 25.94 16.79 -36.86
CA MET A 674 24.67 17.51 -37.03
C MET A 674 23.83 16.87 -38.14
N GLN A 675 24.46 16.51 -39.28
CA GLN A 675 23.78 15.86 -40.39
C GLN A 675 23.30 14.46 -40.04
N ALA A 676 24.11 13.64 -39.37
CA ALA A 676 23.75 12.29 -38.95
C ALA A 676 22.53 12.30 -38.01
N LEU A 677 22.57 13.17 -37.00
CA LEU A 677 21.48 13.35 -36.04
C LEU A 677 20.19 13.86 -36.71
N SER A 678 20.31 14.86 -37.58
CA SER A 678 19.16 15.45 -38.28
C SER A 678 18.52 14.48 -39.27
N SER A 679 19.33 13.74 -40.03
CA SER A 679 18.84 12.73 -41.00
C SER A 679 18.10 11.58 -40.31
N ALA A 680 18.40 11.34 -39.03
CA ALA A 680 17.70 10.36 -38.20
C ALA A 680 16.47 10.93 -37.45
N GLY A 681 16.11 12.19 -37.71
CA GLY A 681 14.90 12.84 -37.19
C GLY A 681 15.09 13.63 -35.89
N ALA A 682 16.33 13.85 -35.43
CA ALA A 682 16.58 14.75 -34.30
C ALA A 682 16.70 16.22 -34.76
N GLU A 683 16.59 17.15 -33.81
CA GLU A 683 16.85 18.58 -34.02
C GLU A 683 18.07 19.00 -33.20
N PRO A 684 19.31 18.70 -33.66
CA PRO A 684 20.51 19.00 -32.91
C PRO A 684 20.82 20.50 -32.88
N LEU A 685 21.29 20.98 -31.74
CA LEU A 685 21.65 22.38 -31.51
C LEU A 685 23.14 22.47 -31.12
N LYS A 686 23.89 23.43 -31.65
CA LYS A 686 25.24 23.74 -31.13
C LYS A 686 25.06 24.56 -29.85
N VAL A 687 25.42 24.00 -28.71
CA VAL A 687 25.09 24.56 -27.39
C VAL A 687 26.30 25.09 -26.61
N GLY A 688 27.51 24.76 -27.06
CA GLY A 688 28.72 25.12 -26.34
C GLY A 688 29.98 24.48 -26.91
N LYS A 689 31.04 24.47 -26.10
CA LYS A 689 32.34 23.87 -26.40
C LYS A 689 33.06 23.40 -25.14
N LEU A 690 34.09 22.60 -25.30
CA LEU A 690 35.01 22.23 -24.22
C LEU A 690 36.07 23.32 -24.02
N ILE A 691 36.35 23.64 -22.78
CA ILE A 691 37.37 24.61 -22.34
C ILE A 691 38.29 23.99 -21.28
N GLN A 692 39.40 24.64 -20.94
CA GLN A 692 40.19 24.24 -19.78
C GLN A 692 39.37 24.34 -18.49
N ASN A 693 39.50 23.32 -17.64
CA ASN A 693 38.85 23.32 -16.33
C ASN A 693 39.60 24.25 -15.36
N THR A 694 38.94 25.31 -14.90
CA THR A 694 39.47 26.28 -13.92
C THR A 694 38.88 26.11 -12.52
N GLY A 695 38.09 25.06 -12.28
CA GLY A 695 37.47 24.75 -10.98
C GLY A 695 35.99 24.38 -11.05
N GLU A 696 35.32 24.69 -12.16
CA GLU A 696 33.91 24.38 -12.41
C GLU A 696 33.79 23.42 -13.60
N GLY A 697 33.04 22.32 -13.44
CA GLY A 697 32.88 21.31 -14.50
C GLY A 697 31.97 21.77 -15.66
N VAL A 698 31.08 22.72 -15.40
CA VAL A 698 30.18 23.34 -16.38
C VAL A 698 30.11 24.84 -16.11
N VAL A 699 30.37 25.65 -17.12
CA VAL A 699 30.22 27.11 -17.12
C VAL A 699 29.01 27.44 -18.00
N LEU A 700 27.94 27.94 -17.36
CA LEU A 700 26.72 28.35 -18.05
C LEU A 700 26.71 29.87 -18.21
N ASN A 701 26.82 30.33 -19.44
CA ASN A 701 26.78 31.75 -19.79
C ASN A 701 25.33 32.21 -20.00
N GLY A 702 24.97 33.37 -19.42
CA GLY A 702 23.67 34.00 -19.63
C GLY A 702 22.51 33.41 -18.82
N ILE A 703 22.78 32.73 -17.69
CA ILE A 703 21.76 32.04 -16.87
C ILE A 703 20.64 32.96 -16.34
N GLU A 704 20.90 34.26 -16.25
CA GLU A 704 19.90 35.28 -15.90
C GLU A 704 18.76 35.37 -16.91
N ARG A 705 18.93 34.84 -18.13
CA ARG A 705 17.85 34.74 -19.12
C ARG A 705 16.74 33.78 -18.72
N TRP A 706 16.97 32.94 -17.72
CA TRP A 706 15.94 32.06 -17.18
C TRP A 706 15.11 32.71 -16.07
N ASP A 707 15.46 33.92 -15.61
CA ASP A 707 14.75 34.64 -14.54
C ASP A 707 13.48 35.37 -14.98
#